data_AF-A0A8H8MIN9-F1
#
_entry.id   AF-A0A8H8MIN9-F1
#
_cell.length_a   1.000
_cell.length_b   1.000
_cell.length_c   1.000
_cell.angle_alpha   90.00
_cell.angle_beta   90.00
_cell.angle_gamma   90.00
#
_symmetry.space_group_name_H-M   'P 1'
#
loop_
_entity.id
_entity.type
_entity.pdbx_description
1 polymer ?
#
loop_
_entity_poly.entity_id
_entity_poly.type
_entity_poly.pdbx_seq_one_letter_code
_entity_poly.pdbx_strand_id
1 'polypeptide(L)'
;MTAESAKSSLIGSLECQSSTEAGLQDVQSQADASAKEIEILKTYQASLERLVEKYSQELVAAHAELEAKSRTMTSLKDRQTELNRSREAMHKKIQRMVLRNATAKASLSASKSIVHMYQLKSKSGIIEPQVWDMIRRLVCKGVSTEHIADVIGIVAEALGIPISGSVSARSVSRVMLEGLVQAQIQIGHELRQADYLSICGDGTTIKNIQHEAKSLYIQPQQPRHHSESLTANQGVQKPIFRTVGVQKAVNHTAELQLRGWIVALDTFCSVLNRSPLVQNHRLTSKMVAPKLRGVLTDHAADQKRFFQLIEAWKRTCDREARAVPKLQSMLVKEQLHALSTYLDQASNSTSDWRTMPSEQQAALMHDAWLALAYQIGEAEFQRLDLTLQQDIDFLAWAGCCMHKELNAVKGGVAQMANIWDNHQLTPPIPLQNKFEAEKSMYGAQKNHYSRGAIKLVTLAGALFNNKDDKKGYQSTIDHFFEKVFGYSKRFPDTSNTRYGSYCDAAAELILNLDAYILLMAYLRDAKTTTSFTNIELNVFRALQDAPTLTELATLALYAQAVGHPYIRYVRNGSHGALELGHLHAEVKDYCRAIAEKPELLIAHNTSLSIGALDAQPWERPEVIYKILSLRSRLPKLSLAISNFFKGALQTWERFGSEFDEGGVISNPTLEQRWSAWLPSTNDVSEGLLGQCRQMIRRAPTITDNQRNARVMWPRNNTYQWAKTTLSNSDEQFIRNEARTIDSGGYNKILREEINSALEERAKANRRRQAKATERKSNHKRKLAMVKLMDDTTYNTLSLMKVKDLDDQIDKLRECGDSQVRAKTRIGNKQAKIEEILAGLERRKHMAVNNNGLEKANQPILFDGIDAQDVEECPEDVELSFNGEVLL
;
A
#
# COMPACT_ATOMS: atom_id res chain seq x y z
N MET A 1 171.45 6.60 -26.04
CA MET A 1 171.33 6.31 -24.59
C MET A 1 170.63 7.51 -23.94
N THR A 2 169.33 7.36 -23.64
CA THR A 2 168.72 7.20 -22.28
C THR A 2 168.41 8.55 -21.63
N ALA A 3 167.27 8.84 -21.00
CA ALA A 3 165.97 8.19 -20.75
C ALA A 3 165.01 9.33 -20.32
N GLU A 4 163.84 9.52 -20.93
CA GLU A 4 162.50 9.05 -20.51
C GLU A 4 162.02 9.46 -19.08
N SER A 5 160.85 10.13 -19.03
CA SER A 5 159.93 10.35 -17.88
C SER A 5 159.82 11.75 -17.22
N ALA A 6 159.26 12.76 -17.92
CA ALA A 6 158.59 13.93 -17.27
C ALA A 6 157.73 14.79 -18.23
N LYS A 7 157.07 14.20 -19.25
CA LYS A 7 156.45 14.94 -20.37
C LYS A 7 154.91 14.91 -20.44
N SER A 8 154.16 14.80 -19.33
CA SER A 8 152.70 14.52 -19.41
C SER A 8 151.72 15.24 -18.45
N SER A 9 152.01 16.39 -17.82
CA SER A 9 151.04 16.95 -16.83
C SER A 9 150.77 18.47 -16.78
N LEU A 10 151.29 19.33 -17.67
CA LEU A 10 151.11 20.80 -17.51
C LEU A 10 150.44 21.54 -18.68
N ILE A 11 150.03 20.86 -19.75
CA ILE A 11 149.44 21.51 -20.94
C ILE A 11 147.92 21.75 -20.80
N GLY A 12 147.27 21.21 -19.75
CA GLY A 12 145.81 21.29 -19.58
C GLY A 12 145.23 22.58 -18.95
N SER A 13 146.04 23.53 -18.46
CA SER A 13 145.52 24.64 -17.63
C SER A 13 145.44 26.02 -18.29
N LEU A 14 145.94 26.22 -19.52
CA LEU A 14 146.05 27.55 -20.14
C LEU A 14 144.97 27.88 -21.18
N GLU A 15 144.15 26.93 -21.63
CA GLU A 15 143.13 27.18 -22.67
C GLU A 15 141.79 27.71 -22.11
N CYS A 16 141.60 27.80 -20.79
CA CYS A 16 140.32 28.23 -20.20
C CYS A 16 140.19 29.75 -19.98
N GLN A 17 141.24 30.56 -20.15
CA GLN A 17 141.23 31.98 -19.75
C GLN A 17 140.92 32.98 -20.89
N SER A 18 140.97 32.59 -22.17
CA SER A 18 140.77 33.52 -23.29
C SER A 18 139.31 33.76 -23.70
N SER A 19 138.35 33.01 -23.16
CA SER A 19 136.94 33.07 -23.61
C SER A 19 136.07 34.12 -22.90
N THR A 20 136.53 34.73 -21.79
CA THR A 20 135.70 35.61 -20.95
C THR A 20 135.84 37.12 -21.23
N GLU A 21 136.93 37.60 -21.84
CA GLU A 21 137.12 39.05 -22.06
C GLU A 21 136.36 39.62 -23.27
N ALA A 22 135.95 38.80 -24.24
CA ALA A 22 135.28 39.30 -25.45
C ALA A 22 133.81 39.76 -25.25
N GLY A 23 133.15 39.39 -24.15
CA GLY A 23 131.71 39.65 -23.95
C GLY A 23 131.35 41.05 -23.41
N LEU A 24 132.30 41.80 -22.86
CA LEU A 24 132.02 43.04 -22.10
C LEU A 24 132.00 44.31 -22.97
N GLN A 25 132.49 44.26 -24.20
CA GLN A 25 132.64 45.47 -25.04
C GLN A 25 131.38 45.87 -25.83
N ASP A 26 130.40 44.98 -26.01
CA ASP A 26 129.25 45.24 -26.90
C ASP A 26 128.14 46.11 -26.27
N VAL A 27 128.02 46.13 -24.94
CA VAL A 27 126.92 46.82 -24.22
C VAL A 27 127.07 48.34 -24.17
N GLN A 28 128.30 48.88 -24.26
CA GLN A 28 128.53 50.33 -24.09
C GLN A 28 127.97 51.18 -25.24
N SER A 29 127.91 50.65 -26.46
CA SER A 29 127.57 51.41 -27.68
C SER A 29 126.08 51.81 -27.78
N GLN A 30 125.18 51.16 -27.02
CA GLN A 30 123.74 51.35 -27.16
C GLN A 30 123.20 52.58 -26.40
N ALA A 31 123.93 53.10 -25.41
CA ALA A 31 123.45 54.17 -24.53
C ALA A 31 123.49 55.58 -25.18
N ASP A 32 124.43 55.84 -26.08
CA ASP A 32 124.65 57.20 -26.61
C ASP A 32 123.57 57.64 -27.63
N ALA A 33 122.80 56.72 -28.21
CA ALA A 33 121.79 57.04 -29.21
C ALA A 33 120.54 57.77 -28.64
N SER A 34 120.14 57.49 -27.39
CA SER A 34 118.88 58.00 -26.81
C SER A 34 118.92 59.49 -26.41
N ALA A 35 120.10 60.07 -26.17
CA ALA A 35 120.19 61.46 -25.69
C ALA A 35 119.74 62.49 -26.75
N LYS A 36 119.82 62.16 -28.04
CA LYS A 36 119.57 63.10 -29.14
C LYS A 36 118.08 63.38 -29.41
N GLU A 37 117.18 62.50 -28.97
CA GLU A 37 115.73 62.60 -29.22
C GLU A 37 115.03 63.65 -28.33
N ILE A 38 115.58 63.92 -27.14
CA ILE A 38 114.98 64.82 -26.13
C ILE A 38 115.01 66.29 -26.56
N GLU A 39 116.00 66.70 -27.35
CA GLU A 39 116.17 68.11 -27.71
C GLU A 39 115.10 68.62 -28.68
N ILE A 40 114.57 67.74 -29.54
CA ILE A 40 113.53 68.07 -30.54
C ILE A 40 112.17 68.37 -29.89
N LEU A 41 111.86 67.78 -28.74
CA LEU A 41 110.56 67.96 -28.06
C LEU A 41 110.40 69.35 -27.43
N LYS A 42 111.49 70.03 -27.07
CA LYS A 42 111.43 71.33 -26.38
C LYS A 42 110.97 72.48 -27.29
N THR A 43 111.32 72.47 -28.56
CA THR A 43 110.93 73.52 -29.51
C THR A 43 109.44 73.51 -29.85
N TYR A 44 108.78 72.34 -29.78
CA TYR A 44 107.34 72.20 -30.04
C TYR A 44 106.46 72.89 -28.96
N GLN A 45 106.92 72.89 -27.71
CA GLN A 45 106.18 73.45 -26.56
C GLN A 45 105.89 74.96 -26.70
N ALA A 46 106.86 75.75 -27.18
CA ALA A 46 106.72 77.21 -27.28
C ALA A 46 105.64 77.66 -28.30
N SER A 47 105.28 76.81 -29.27
CA SER A 47 104.25 77.15 -30.26
C SER A 47 102.82 77.03 -29.70
N LEU A 48 102.61 76.16 -28.72
CA LEU A 48 101.31 75.90 -28.11
C LEU A 48 100.83 77.06 -27.23
N GLU A 49 101.74 77.76 -26.55
CA GLU A 49 101.41 78.84 -25.62
C GLU A 49 100.71 80.02 -26.30
N ARG A 50 101.14 80.40 -27.53
CA ARG A 50 100.49 81.49 -28.28
C ARG A 50 99.05 81.17 -28.70
N LEU A 51 98.71 79.90 -28.89
CA LEU A 51 97.37 79.49 -29.32
C LEU A 51 96.35 79.62 -28.17
N VAL A 52 96.80 79.42 -26.93
CA VAL A 52 95.96 79.46 -25.73
C VAL A 52 95.40 80.86 -25.46
N GLU A 53 96.19 81.91 -25.65
CA GLU A 53 95.79 83.31 -25.41
C GLU A 53 94.58 83.71 -26.27
N LYS A 54 94.59 83.32 -27.55
CA LYS A 54 93.51 83.67 -28.49
C LYS A 54 92.17 83.03 -28.10
N TYR A 55 92.18 81.75 -27.72
CA TYR A 55 90.97 81.02 -27.33
C TYR A 55 90.37 81.53 -26.00
N SER A 56 91.17 82.14 -25.13
CA SER A 56 90.70 82.72 -23.87
C SER A 56 89.68 83.86 -24.10
N GLN A 57 89.92 84.73 -25.07
CA GLN A 57 89.04 85.88 -25.34
C GLN A 57 87.68 85.45 -25.93
N GLU A 58 87.66 84.46 -26.84
CA GLU A 58 86.43 83.90 -27.41
C GLU A 58 85.56 83.22 -26.33
N LEU A 59 86.18 82.62 -25.31
CA LEU A 59 85.49 81.95 -24.21
C LEU A 59 84.64 82.91 -23.37
N VAL A 60 85.11 84.15 -23.14
CA VAL A 60 84.41 85.14 -22.31
C VAL A 60 83.12 85.61 -22.97
N ALA A 61 83.12 85.84 -24.29
CA ALA A 61 81.92 86.24 -25.02
C ALA A 61 80.85 85.13 -25.03
N ALA A 62 81.26 83.88 -25.23
CA ALA A 62 80.36 82.72 -25.18
C ALA A 62 79.75 82.52 -23.79
N HIS A 63 80.48 82.87 -22.72
CA HIS A 63 79.99 82.72 -21.34
C HIS A 63 78.80 83.64 -21.03
N ALA A 64 78.82 84.89 -21.52
CA ALA A 64 77.73 85.84 -21.30
C ALA A 64 76.41 85.40 -21.97
N GLU A 65 76.46 84.82 -23.17
CA GLU A 65 75.26 84.30 -23.85
C GLU A 65 74.70 83.04 -23.15
N LEU A 66 75.59 82.21 -22.61
CA LEU A 66 75.23 81.01 -21.84
C LEU A 66 74.47 81.37 -20.56
N GLU A 67 74.88 82.42 -19.84
CA GLU A 67 74.18 82.87 -18.63
C GLU A 67 72.75 83.31 -18.92
N ALA A 68 72.52 84.06 -20.01
CA ALA A 68 71.18 84.50 -20.40
C ALA A 68 70.26 83.30 -20.68
N LYS A 69 70.75 82.30 -21.43
CA LYS A 69 70.00 81.06 -21.71
C LYS A 69 69.77 80.23 -20.43
N SER A 70 70.72 80.23 -19.50
CA SER A 70 70.59 79.50 -18.23
C SER A 70 69.46 80.05 -17.35
N ARG A 71 69.26 81.38 -17.31
CA ARG A 71 68.14 81.99 -16.58
C ARG A 71 66.78 81.57 -17.14
N THR A 72 66.63 81.54 -18.46
CA THR A 72 65.39 81.09 -19.13
C THR A 72 65.13 79.60 -18.91
N MET A 73 66.19 78.78 -18.99
CA MET A 73 66.12 77.34 -18.71
C MET A 73 65.64 77.07 -17.27
N THR A 74 66.08 77.88 -16.31
CA THR A 74 65.70 77.74 -14.90
C THR A 74 64.21 78.03 -14.70
N SER A 75 63.69 79.13 -15.26
CA SER A 75 62.26 79.47 -15.22
C SER A 75 61.36 78.38 -15.83
N LEU A 76 61.77 77.81 -16.96
CA LEU A 76 61.04 76.70 -17.60
C LEU A 76 61.09 75.42 -16.77
N LYS A 77 62.23 75.11 -16.12
CA LYS A 77 62.34 73.97 -15.20
C LYS A 77 61.40 74.14 -14.00
N ASP A 78 61.31 75.32 -13.42
CA ASP A 78 60.41 75.58 -12.30
C ASP A 78 58.95 75.35 -12.70
N ARG A 79 58.53 75.90 -13.85
CA ARG A 79 57.20 75.66 -14.43
C ARG A 79 56.93 74.17 -14.69
N GLN A 80 57.92 73.45 -15.19
CA GLN A 80 57.81 72.01 -15.45
C GLN A 80 57.72 71.21 -14.15
N THR A 81 58.44 71.59 -13.09
CA THR A 81 58.30 70.92 -11.78
C THR A 81 56.92 71.14 -11.17
N GLU A 82 56.33 72.32 -11.33
CA GLU A 82 55.00 72.64 -10.82
C GLU A 82 53.91 71.85 -11.58
N LEU A 83 54.02 71.77 -12.91
CA LEU A 83 53.16 70.93 -13.73
C LEU A 83 53.32 69.44 -13.39
N ASN A 84 54.54 68.97 -13.15
CA ASN A 84 54.79 67.58 -12.75
C ASN A 84 54.20 67.28 -11.37
N ARG A 85 54.28 68.20 -10.41
CA ARG A 85 53.62 68.06 -9.10
C ARG A 85 52.10 68.01 -9.23
N SER A 86 51.52 68.88 -10.06
CA SER A 86 50.08 68.86 -10.35
C SER A 86 49.64 67.57 -11.04
N ARG A 87 50.44 67.09 -12.00
CA ARG A 87 50.22 65.81 -12.69
C ARG A 87 50.33 64.63 -11.73
N GLU A 88 51.31 64.63 -10.83
CA GLU A 88 51.43 63.61 -9.79
C GLU A 88 50.28 63.66 -8.79
N ALA A 89 49.84 64.85 -8.38
CA ALA A 89 48.70 65.00 -7.48
C ALA A 89 47.43 64.47 -8.14
N MET A 90 47.22 64.77 -9.43
CA MET A 90 46.13 64.19 -10.21
C MET A 90 46.30 62.68 -10.40
N HIS A 91 47.48 62.17 -10.73
CA HIS A 91 47.73 60.73 -10.82
C HIS A 91 47.50 60.02 -9.50
N LYS A 92 47.92 60.59 -8.36
CA LYS A 92 47.64 60.03 -7.03
C LYS A 92 46.15 60.10 -6.70
N LYS A 93 45.44 61.15 -7.12
CA LYS A 93 43.98 61.27 -6.94
C LYS A 93 43.22 60.27 -7.82
N ILE A 94 43.65 60.08 -9.06
CA ILE A 94 43.15 59.06 -9.99
C ILE A 94 43.50 57.67 -9.45
N GLN A 95 44.72 57.39 -9.01
CA GLN A 95 45.09 56.11 -8.40
C GLN A 95 44.30 55.84 -7.14
N ARG A 96 44.08 56.83 -6.27
CA ARG A 96 43.20 56.67 -5.10
C ARG A 96 41.76 56.43 -5.53
N MET A 97 41.24 57.11 -6.55
CA MET A 97 39.89 56.85 -7.07
C MET A 97 39.79 55.50 -7.76
N VAL A 98 40.80 55.06 -8.50
CA VAL A 98 40.90 53.75 -9.15
C VAL A 98 41.01 52.68 -8.09
N LEU A 99 41.83 52.86 -7.05
CA LEU A 99 41.94 51.95 -5.93
C LEU A 99 40.63 51.92 -5.14
N ARG A 100 40.01 53.07 -4.86
CA ARG A 100 38.72 53.15 -4.17
C ARG A 100 37.59 52.55 -4.98
N ASN A 101 37.57 52.74 -6.30
CA ASN A 101 36.68 52.06 -7.24
C ASN A 101 37.03 50.58 -7.41
N ALA A 102 38.29 50.18 -7.25
CA ALA A 102 38.72 48.78 -7.30
C ALA A 102 38.38 48.07 -6.00
N THR A 103 38.52 48.70 -4.83
CA THR A 103 38.02 48.19 -3.54
C THR A 103 36.51 48.29 -3.45
N ALA A 104 35.86 49.28 -4.04
CA ALA A 104 34.40 49.34 -4.12
C ALA A 104 33.88 48.32 -5.13
N LYS A 105 34.53 48.12 -6.28
CA LYS A 105 34.23 47.00 -7.20
C LYS A 105 34.56 45.66 -6.57
N ALA A 106 35.64 45.53 -5.81
CA ALA A 106 36.02 44.31 -5.11
C ALA A 106 35.07 44.03 -3.94
N SER A 107 34.63 45.07 -3.22
CA SER A 107 33.61 44.98 -2.17
C SER A 107 32.23 44.76 -2.77
N LEU A 108 31.91 45.30 -3.95
CA LEU A 108 30.66 45.04 -4.69
C LEU A 108 30.73 43.74 -5.51
N SER A 109 31.91 43.17 -5.78
CA SER A 109 32.06 41.83 -6.37
C SER A 109 32.19 40.76 -5.31
N ALA A 110 32.64 41.12 -4.10
CA ALA A 110 32.59 40.30 -2.89
C ALA A 110 31.21 40.37 -2.20
N SER A 111 30.50 41.51 -2.32
CA SER A 111 29.12 41.74 -1.83
C SER A 111 28.07 41.68 -2.94
N LYS A 112 28.47 41.47 -4.21
CA LYS A 112 27.73 40.56 -5.09
C LYS A 112 27.93 39.22 -4.44
N SER A 113 27.19 39.00 -3.36
CA SER A 113 26.80 37.67 -2.92
C SER A 113 26.58 36.91 -4.20
N ILE A 114 27.39 35.88 -4.45
CA ILE A 114 27.05 34.84 -5.39
C ILE A 114 25.64 34.51 -4.97
N VAL A 115 24.63 35.03 -5.69
CA VAL A 115 23.26 34.68 -5.40
C VAL A 115 23.29 33.19 -5.66
N HIS A 116 23.30 32.40 -4.59
CA HIS A 116 23.59 30.98 -4.64
C HIS A 116 22.39 30.38 -5.37
N MET A 117 22.51 30.39 -6.69
CA MET A 117 21.48 29.97 -7.59
C MET A 117 21.38 28.47 -7.42
N TYR A 118 20.27 28.01 -6.88
CA TYR A 118 20.09 26.60 -6.62
C TYR A 118 19.91 25.89 -7.96
N GLN A 119 20.90 25.09 -8.32
CA GLN A 119 20.90 24.35 -9.59
C GLN A 119 20.10 23.06 -9.42
N LEU A 120 19.00 22.91 -10.17
CA LEU A 120 18.23 21.65 -10.15
C LEU A 120 18.98 20.51 -10.85
N LYS A 121 19.92 20.87 -11.73
CA LYS A 121 20.74 19.97 -12.53
C LYS A 121 22.19 20.38 -12.43
N SER A 122 23.08 19.40 -12.39
CA SER A 122 24.51 19.59 -12.61
C SER A 122 24.78 20.27 -13.96
N LYS A 123 26.01 20.77 -14.14
CA LYS A 123 26.47 21.33 -15.42
C LYS A 123 26.35 20.34 -16.60
N SER A 124 26.33 19.04 -16.32
CA SER A 124 26.14 17.98 -17.31
C SER A 124 24.66 17.68 -17.64
N GLY A 125 23.71 18.42 -17.05
CA GLY A 125 22.27 18.25 -17.26
C GLY A 125 21.62 17.16 -16.41
N ILE A 126 22.40 16.46 -15.57
CA ILE A 126 21.93 15.42 -14.66
C ILE A 126 21.31 16.06 -13.43
N ILE A 127 20.11 15.63 -13.02
CA ILE A 127 19.45 16.10 -11.78
C ILE A 127 20.35 15.78 -10.58
N GLU A 128 20.45 16.66 -9.59
CA GLU A 128 21.29 16.40 -8.41
C GLU A 128 20.63 15.40 -7.44
N PRO A 129 21.38 14.54 -6.70
CA PRO A 129 20.85 13.60 -5.70
C PRO A 129 19.86 14.22 -4.70
N GLN A 130 20.18 15.41 -4.20
CA GLN A 130 19.34 16.14 -3.25
C GLN A 130 18.01 16.59 -3.88
N VAL A 131 18.02 16.90 -5.17
CA VAL A 131 16.84 17.29 -5.95
C VAL A 131 15.96 16.06 -6.22
N TRP A 132 16.56 14.91 -6.54
CA TRP A 132 15.85 13.62 -6.63
C TRP A 132 15.05 13.32 -5.35
N ASP A 133 15.69 13.48 -4.19
CA ASP A 133 15.05 13.24 -2.89
C ASP A 133 13.91 14.21 -2.60
N MET A 134 14.14 15.50 -2.86
CA MET A 134 13.11 16.53 -2.73
C MET A 134 11.89 16.21 -3.60
N ILE A 135 12.12 15.85 -4.87
CA ILE A 135 11.06 15.47 -5.81
C ILE A 135 10.25 14.30 -5.25
N ARG A 136 10.90 13.19 -4.84
CA ARG A 136 10.17 12.02 -4.30
C ARG A 136 9.30 12.38 -3.11
N ARG A 137 9.84 13.18 -2.18
CA ARG A 137 9.11 13.64 -0.98
C ARG A 137 7.90 14.49 -1.35
N LEU A 138 8.04 15.44 -2.27
CA LEU A 138 6.94 16.28 -2.74
C LEU A 138 5.83 15.44 -3.43
N VAL A 139 6.21 14.51 -4.31
CA VAL A 139 5.21 13.61 -4.94
C VAL A 139 4.46 12.79 -3.87
N CYS A 140 5.18 12.25 -2.89
CA CYS A 140 4.59 11.47 -1.80
C CYS A 140 3.66 12.30 -0.89
N LYS A 141 3.84 13.63 -0.85
CA LYS A 141 2.94 14.56 -0.16
C LYS A 141 1.75 15.02 -1.01
N GLY A 142 1.61 14.51 -2.24
CA GLY A 142 0.44 14.73 -3.09
C GLY A 142 0.64 15.76 -4.19
N VAL A 143 1.85 16.31 -4.36
CA VAL A 143 2.14 17.20 -5.49
C VAL A 143 2.09 16.38 -6.79
N SER A 144 1.38 16.88 -7.80
CA SER A 144 1.30 16.19 -9.10
C SER A 144 2.64 16.27 -9.82
N THR A 145 2.92 15.32 -10.71
CA THR A 145 4.19 15.30 -11.46
C THR A 145 4.38 16.51 -12.36
N GLU A 146 3.29 17.16 -12.75
CA GLU A 146 3.26 18.34 -13.61
C GLU A 146 3.58 19.61 -12.84
N HIS A 147 3.08 19.74 -11.61
CA HIS A 147 3.25 20.96 -10.79
C HIS A 147 4.48 20.95 -9.89
N ILE A 148 5.33 19.90 -9.92
CA ILE A 148 6.50 19.85 -9.03
C ILE A 148 7.47 21.00 -9.29
N ALA A 149 7.74 21.31 -10.56
CA ALA A 149 8.63 22.41 -10.91
C ALA A 149 8.07 23.74 -10.40
N ASP A 150 6.75 23.95 -10.54
CA ASP A 150 6.07 25.16 -10.09
C ASP A 150 6.11 25.30 -8.56
N VAL A 151 5.84 24.22 -7.82
CA VAL A 151 5.90 24.22 -6.35
C VAL A 151 7.31 24.53 -5.86
N ILE A 152 8.33 23.93 -6.49
CA ILE A 152 9.73 24.22 -6.19
C ILE A 152 10.04 25.70 -6.46
N GLY A 153 9.54 26.24 -7.58
CA GLY A 153 9.66 27.66 -7.93
C GLY A 153 9.01 28.59 -6.91
N ILE A 154 7.75 28.34 -6.54
CA ILE A 154 6.99 29.13 -5.56
C ILE A 154 7.70 29.17 -4.21
N VAL A 155 8.18 28.02 -3.71
CA VAL A 155 8.88 27.95 -2.43
C VAL A 155 10.21 28.71 -2.50
N ALA A 156 10.95 28.58 -3.59
CA ALA A 156 12.23 29.26 -3.74
C ALA A 156 12.08 30.77 -3.94
N GLU A 157 11.06 31.21 -4.67
CA GLU A 157 10.68 32.62 -4.79
C GLU A 157 10.36 33.22 -3.42
N ALA A 158 9.53 32.53 -2.61
CA ALA A 158 9.20 32.96 -1.26
C ALA A 158 10.43 33.05 -0.33
N LEU A 159 11.46 32.23 -0.57
CA LEU A 159 12.72 32.23 0.18
C LEU A 159 13.79 33.17 -0.43
N GLY A 160 13.51 33.84 -1.54
CA GLY A 160 14.49 34.69 -2.25
C GLY A 160 15.65 33.91 -2.89
N ILE A 161 15.47 32.62 -3.16
CA ILE A 161 16.47 31.73 -3.77
C ILE A 161 16.19 31.61 -5.28
N PRO A 162 17.02 32.18 -6.17
CA PRO A 162 16.85 31.95 -7.60
C PRO A 162 17.20 30.52 -7.96
N ILE A 163 16.35 29.89 -8.78
CA ILE A 163 16.55 28.53 -9.27
C ILE A 163 17.04 28.56 -10.72
N SER A 164 17.92 27.62 -11.08
CA SER A 164 18.28 27.35 -12.48
C SER A 164 18.02 25.91 -12.90
N GLY A 165 17.61 25.77 -14.15
CA GLY A 165 17.17 24.52 -14.74
C GLY A 165 15.70 24.23 -14.49
N SER A 166 15.22 23.13 -15.07
CA SER A 166 13.85 22.65 -14.92
C SER A 166 13.83 21.12 -14.90
N VAL A 167 12.80 20.54 -14.29
CA VAL A 167 12.58 19.09 -14.28
C VAL A 167 11.23 18.79 -14.91
N SER A 168 11.21 17.97 -15.96
CA SER A 168 9.97 17.63 -16.66
C SER A 168 9.15 16.61 -15.88
N ALA A 169 7.82 16.60 -16.11
CA ALA A 169 6.91 15.63 -15.51
C ALA A 169 7.34 14.17 -15.77
N ARG A 170 7.88 13.88 -16.97
CA ARG A 170 8.45 12.57 -17.31
C ARG A 170 9.66 12.22 -16.44
N SER A 171 10.53 13.18 -16.16
CA SER A 171 11.69 12.97 -15.29
C SER A 171 11.23 12.68 -13.87
N VAL A 172 10.28 13.47 -13.35
CA VAL A 172 9.65 13.24 -12.04
C VAL A 172 9.01 11.85 -11.94
N SER A 173 8.30 11.42 -12.99
CA SER A 173 7.72 10.07 -13.06
C SER A 173 8.80 8.98 -12.92
N ARG A 174 9.93 9.13 -13.62
CA ARG A 174 11.06 8.19 -13.53
C ARG A 174 11.73 8.20 -12.17
N VAL A 175 11.94 9.38 -11.58
CA VAL A 175 12.44 9.54 -10.21
C VAL A 175 11.60 8.73 -9.21
N MET A 176 10.28 8.70 -9.39
CA MET A 176 9.40 7.87 -8.57
C MET A 176 9.54 6.37 -8.83
N LEU A 177 9.66 5.94 -10.10
CA LEU A 177 9.89 4.52 -10.41
C LEU A 177 11.21 4.01 -9.84
N GLU A 178 12.26 4.83 -9.82
CA GLU A 178 13.50 4.50 -9.11
C GLU A 178 13.23 4.21 -7.63
N GLY A 179 12.35 4.99 -6.99
CA GLY A 179 11.92 4.73 -5.61
C GLY A 179 11.14 3.42 -5.43
N LEU A 180 10.37 2.99 -6.44
CA LEU A 180 9.73 1.67 -6.44
C LEU A 180 10.78 0.56 -6.48
N VAL A 181 11.76 0.66 -7.38
CA VAL A 181 12.84 -0.33 -7.50
C VAL A 181 13.66 -0.39 -6.20
N GLN A 182 13.98 0.76 -5.59
CA GLN A 182 14.62 0.81 -4.27
C GLN A 182 13.81 0.04 -3.22
N ALA A 183 12.49 0.23 -3.17
CA ALA A 183 11.63 -0.46 -2.21
C ALA A 183 11.56 -1.98 -2.48
N GLN A 184 11.62 -2.40 -3.75
CA GLN A 184 11.65 -3.81 -4.14
C GLN A 184 12.98 -4.48 -3.74
N ILE A 185 14.12 -3.82 -4.00
CA ILE A 185 15.44 -4.29 -3.57
C ILE A 185 15.49 -4.37 -2.03
N GLN A 186 14.99 -3.36 -1.33
CA GLN A 186 14.91 -3.35 0.13
C GLN A 186 14.18 -4.58 0.67
N ILE A 187 12.96 -4.84 0.18
CA ILE A 187 12.17 -6.00 0.63
C ILE A 187 12.94 -7.30 0.34
N GLY A 188 13.49 -7.47 -0.87
CA GLY A 188 14.28 -8.66 -1.19
C GLY A 188 15.49 -8.84 -0.26
N HIS A 189 16.21 -7.75 0.01
CA HIS A 189 17.38 -7.73 0.89
C HIS A 189 17.01 -8.12 2.32
N GLU A 190 15.91 -7.57 2.85
CA GLU A 190 15.42 -7.89 4.20
C GLU A 190 14.88 -9.32 4.29
N LEU A 191 14.17 -9.82 3.26
CA LEU A 191 13.72 -11.23 3.20
C LEU A 191 14.88 -12.23 3.16
N ARG A 192 16.02 -11.85 2.54
CA ARG A 192 17.24 -12.66 2.55
C ARG A 192 17.78 -12.82 3.97
N GLN A 193 17.79 -11.74 4.74
CA GLN A 193 18.33 -11.69 6.11
C GLN A 193 17.36 -12.24 7.16
N ALA A 194 16.06 -12.16 6.92
CA ALA A 194 15.06 -12.60 7.88
C ALA A 194 15.17 -14.10 8.20
N ASP A 195 15.02 -14.45 9.47
CA ASP A 195 14.76 -15.84 9.87
C ASP A 195 13.29 -16.18 9.65
N TYR A 196 12.39 -15.24 10.00
CA TYR A 196 10.94 -15.43 9.94
C TYR A 196 10.21 -14.22 9.36
N LEU A 197 9.05 -14.48 8.77
CA LEU A 197 8.10 -13.44 8.39
C LEU A 197 6.65 -13.89 8.55
N SER A 198 5.76 -12.91 8.66
CA SER A 198 4.33 -13.09 8.57
C SER A 198 3.76 -12.24 7.42
N ILE A 199 2.65 -12.69 6.85
CA ILE A 199 1.95 -12.00 5.76
C ILE A 199 0.56 -11.53 6.20
N CYS A 200 0.14 -10.42 5.62
CA CYS A 200 -1.17 -9.82 5.86
C CYS A 200 -1.74 -9.32 4.52
N GLY A 201 -3.00 -9.65 4.24
CA GLY A 201 -3.65 -9.30 2.98
C GLY A 201 -5.09 -8.82 3.17
N ASP A 202 -5.55 -7.98 2.24
CA ASP A 202 -6.96 -7.61 2.13
C ASP A 202 -7.35 -7.36 0.66
N GLY A 203 -8.62 -7.54 0.34
CA GLY A 203 -9.16 -7.39 -1.00
C GLY A 203 -10.40 -6.50 -1.05
N THR A 204 -10.47 -5.60 -2.03
CA THR A 204 -11.72 -4.87 -2.33
C THR A 204 -11.90 -4.68 -3.82
N THR A 205 -13.14 -4.49 -4.25
CA THR A 205 -13.46 -4.05 -5.60
C THR A 205 -13.47 -2.52 -5.68
N ILE A 206 -12.74 -1.95 -6.64
CA ILE A 206 -12.76 -0.51 -6.97
C ILE A 206 -13.15 -0.37 -8.44
N LYS A 207 -14.29 0.29 -8.72
CA LYS A 207 -14.84 0.45 -10.09
C LYS A 207 -14.92 -0.89 -10.86
N ASN A 208 -15.46 -1.92 -10.21
CA ASN A 208 -15.61 -3.28 -10.76
C ASN A 208 -14.29 -4.01 -11.09
N ILE A 209 -13.18 -3.58 -10.51
CA ILE A 209 -11.87 -4.25 -10.62
C ILE A 209 -11.40 -4.66 -9.23
N GLN A 210 -11.00 -5.93 -9.07
CA GLN A 210 -10.48 -6.43 -7.80
C GLN A 210 -9.08 -5.86 -7.54
N HIS A 211 -8.87 -5.39 -6.31
CA HIS A 211 -7.60 -4.87 -5.82
C HIS A 211 -7.23 -5.60 -4.53
N GLU A 212 -5.97 -5.98 -4.40
CA GLU A 212 -5.42 -6.67 -3.25
C GLU A 212 -4.29 -5.85 -2.64
N ALA A 213 -4.42 -5.51 -1.37
CA ALA A 213 -3.35 -4.94 -0.57
C ALA A 213 -2.56 -6.08 0.07
N LYS A 214 -1.23 -5.96 0.04
CA LYS A 214 -0.30 -6.97 0.59
C LYS A 214 0.71 -6.30 1.52
N SER A 215 0.97 -6.95 2.65
CA SER A 215 1.90 -6.48 3.68
C SER A 215 2.70 -7.63 4.31
N LEU A 216 3.94 -7.33 4.71
CA LEU A 216 4.88 -8.23 5.34
C LEU A 216 5.25 -7.70 6.73
N TYR A 217 5.38 -8.62 7.68
CA TYR A 217 5.98 -8.38 8.99
C TYR A 217 7.24 -9.24 9.10
N ILE A 218 8.39 -8.61 8.96
CA ILE A 218 9.69 -9.28 8.88
C ILE A 218 10.34 -9.25 10.26
N GLN A 219 10.72 -10.41 10.79
CA GLN A 219 11.39 -10.50 12.08
C GLN A 219 12.89 -10.22 11.92
N PRO A 220 13.46 -9.25 12.66
CA PRO A 220 14.91 -9.05 12.68
C PRO A 220 15.60 -10.27 13.31
N GLN A 221 16.80 -10.60 12.83
CA GLN A 221 17.60 -11.66 13.45
C GLN A 221 17.89 -11.30 14.92
N GLN A 222 17.57 -12.20 15.85
CA GLN A 222 18.01 -12.01 17.23
C GLN A 222 19.53 -12.22 17.35
N PRO A 223 20.24 -11.45 18.17
CA PRO A 223 21.63 -11.75 18.50
C PRO A 223 21.70 -13.12 19.18
N ARG A 224 22.35 -14.11 18.53
CA ARG A 224 22.39 -15.52 18.95
C ARG A 224 23.34 -15.85 20.12
N HIS A 225 23.67 -14.89 20.99
CA HIS A 225 24.58 -15.08 22.15
C HIS A 225 24.14 -14.09 23.26
N HIS A 226 23.94 -14.39 24.55
CA HIS A 226 24.40 -15.44 25.46
C HIS A 226 23.34 -15.79 26.52
N SER A 227 23.56 -16.91 27.20
CA SER A 227 22.87 -17.45 28.37
C SER A 227 22.92 -16.56 29.63
N GLU A 228 22.48 -15.31 29.54
CA GLU A 228 22.24 -14.49 30.72
C GLU A 228 20.82 -13.97 30.66
N SER A 229 20.08 -14.32 31.71
CA SER A 229 18.72 -13.89 32.05
C SER A 229 18.28 -12.66 31.25
N LEU A 230 17.30 -12.86 30.35
CA LEU A 230 16.49 -11.78 29.79
C LEU A 230 15.90 -11.00 30.97
N THR A 231 16.60 -9.98 31.46
CA THR A 231 15.98 -8.99 32.34
C THR A 231 14.84 -8.39 31.53
N ALA A 232 13.64 -8.40 32.10
CA ALA A 232 12.36 -8.03 31.47
C ALA A 232 12.28 -6.60 30.86
N ASN A 233 13.40 -5.88 30.76
CA ASN A 233 13.51 -4.50 30.32
C ASN A 233 14.32 -4.29 29.01
N GLN A 234 14.83 -5.33 28.36
CA GLN A 234 15.28 -5.20 26.96
C GLN A 234 14.10 -5.52 26.03
N GLY A 235 13.39 -4.48 25.61
CA GLY A 235 12.19 -4.61 24.80
C GLY A 235 12.41 -5.48 23.56
N VAL A 236 11.56 -6.49 23.38
CA VAL A 236 11.48 -7.30 22.16
C VAL A 236 11.44 -6.36 20.96
N GLN A 237 12.41 -6.47 20.05
CA GLN A 237 12.41 -5.67 18.82
C GLN A 237 11.11 -5.91 18.07
N LYS A 238 10.37 -4.82 17.79
CA LYS A 238 9.12 -4.89 17.04
C LYS A 238 9.39 -5.41 15.62
N PRO A 239 8.51 -6.24 15.05
CA PRO A 239 8.64 -6.70 13.68
C PRO A 239 8.70 -5.52 12.71
N ILE A 240 9.49 -5.69 11.66
CA ILE A 240 9.66 -4.69 10.61
C ILE A 240 8.50 -4.79 9.64
N PHE A 241 7.62 -3.79 9.64
CA PHE A 241 6.52 -3.69 8.69
C PHE A 241 7.00 -3.25 7.30
N ARG A 242 6.55 -3.94 6.24
CA ARG A 242 6.72 -3.54 4.83
C ARG A 242 5.43 -3.72 4.06
N THR A 243 4.98 -2.69 3.35
CA THR A 243 3.92 -2.83 2.35
C THR A 243 4.48 -3.26 1.01
N VAL A 244 3.78 -4.18 0.36
CA VAL A 244 3.99 -4.64 -1.02
C VAL A 244 3.20 -3.77 -2.03
N GLY A 245 2.43 -2.82 -1.53
CA GLY A 245 1.52 -1.97 -2.31
C GLY A 245 0.16 -2.62 -2.55
N VAL A 246 -0.59 -2.04 -3.49
CA VAL A 246 -1.89 -2.55 -3.93
C VAL A 246 -1.77 -3.02 -5.36
N GLN A 247 -2.24 -4.22 -5.66
CA GLN A 247 -2.17 -4.84 -6.98
C GLN A 247 -3.57 -5.12 -7.49
N LYS A 248 -3.78 -5.05 -8.81
CA LYS A 248 -5.03 -5.53 -9.40
C LYS A 248 -4.99 -7.04 -9.51
N ALA A 249 -6.12 -7.67 -9.26
CA ALA A 249 -6.32 -9.09 -9.46
C ALA A 249 -7.45 -9.33 -10.47
N VAL A 250 -7.32 -10.41 -11.23
CA VAL A 250 -8.32 -10.80 -12.24
C VAL A 250 -9.62 -11.30 -11.58
N ASN A 251 -9.49 -12.01 -10.46
CA ASN A 251 -10.57 -12.42 -9.58
C ASN A 251 -9.99 -12.65 -8.16
N HIS A 252 -10.80 -13.16 -7.24
CA HIS A 252 -10.44 -13.37 -5.83
C HIS A 252 -10.35 -14.86 -5.43
N THR A 253 -10.11 -15.81 -6.33
CA THR A 253 -10.00 -17.22 -5.88
C THR A 253 -8.73 -17.44 -5.04
N ALA A 254 -8.79 -18.39 -4.10
CA ALA A 254 -7.68 -18.71 -3.22
C ALA A 254 -6.37 -19.05 -3.97
N GLU A 255 -6.47 -19.77 -5.09
CA GLU A 255 -5.31 -20.12 -5.92
C GLU A 255 -4.67 -18.89 -6.58
N LEU A 256 -5.50 -17.93 -7.01
CA LEU A 256 -5.01 -16.70 -7.64
C LEU A 256 -4.42 -15.74 -6.61
N GLN A 257 -4.95 -15.73 -5.38
CA GLN A 257 -4.34 -15.01 -4.26
C GLN A 257 -2.95 -15.58 -3.92
N LEU A 258 -2.81 -16.91 -3.82
CA LEU A 258 -1.51 -17.58 -3.65
C LEU A 258 -0.54 -17.22 -4.77
N ARG A 259 -0.98 -17.35 -6.03
CA ARG A 259 -0.16 -16.97 -7.20
C ARG A 259 0.25 -15.50 -7.13
N GLY A 260 -0.65 -14.61 -6.72
CA GLY A 260 -0.37 -13.18 -6.53
C GLY A 260 0.71 -12.92 -5.48
N TRP A 261 0.75 -13.70 -4.39
CA TRP A 261 1.83 -13.65 -3.40
C TRP A 261 3.16 -14.17 -3.94
N ILE A 262 3.16 -15.33 -4.61
CA ILE A 262 4.36 -15.92 -5.21
C ILE A 262 4.99 -14.95 -6.21
N VAL A 263 4.18 -14.38 -7.13
CA VAL A 263 4.63 -13.40 -8.12
C VAL A 263 5.22 -12.15 -7.46
N ALA A 264 4.61 -11.66 -6.37
CA ALA A 264 5.15 -10.51 -5.63
C ALA A 264 6.53 -10.82 -5.02
N LEU A 265 6.66 -11.98 -4.35
CA LEU A 265 7.93 -12.42 -3.76
C LEU A 265 9.00 -12.66 -4.81
N ASP A 266 8.64 -13.32 -5.93
CA ASP A 266 9.55 -13.54 -7.06
C ASP A 266 10.01 -12.23 -7.68
N THR A 267 9.14 -11.22 -7.77
CA THR A 267 9.52 -9.88 -8.25
C THR A 267 10.62 -9.30 -7.38
N PHE A 268 10.47 -9.33 -6.06
CA PHE A 268 11.48 -8.79 -5.13
C PHE A 268 12.79 -9.57 -5.20
N CYS A 269 12.71 -10.91 -5.19
CA CYS A 269 13.88 -11.79 -5.31
C CYS A 269 14.63 -11.55 -6.63
N SER A 270 13.90 -11.43 -7.74
CA SER A 270 14.43 -11.24 -9.09
C SER A 270 15.15 -9.90 -9.23
N VAL A 271 14.55 -8.81 -8.73
CA VAL A 271 15.18 -7.48 -8.77
C VAL A 271 16.44 -7.43 -7.88
N LEU A 272 16.40 -8.02 -6.68
CA LEU A 272 17.57 -8.12 -5.80
C LEU A 272 18.70 -8.92 -6.47
N ASN A 273 18.40 -10.08 -7.03
CA ASN A 273 19.40 -10.96 -7.66
C ASN A 273 20.06 -10.34 -8.89
N ARG A 274 19.39 -9.40 -9.56
CA ARG A 274 19.98 -8.61 -10.66
C ARG A 274 20.77 -7.39 -10.18
N SER A 275 20.56 -6.97 -8.93
CA SER A 275 21.22 -5.78 -8.37
C SER A 275 22.69 -6.08 -7.98
N PRO A 276 23.59 -5.08 -8.06
CA PRO A 276 24.97 -5.22 -7.61
C PRO A 276 25.12 -5.53 -6.11
N LEU A 277 24.11 -5.20 -5.29
CA LEU A 277 24.06 -5.37 -3.84
C LEU A 277 24.27 -6.83 -3.38
N VAL A 278 23.95 -7.83 -4.22
CA VAL A 278 24.09 -9.24 -3.85
C VAL A 278 24.99 -9.97 -4.84
N GLN A 279 26.24 -10.16 -4.45
CA GLN A 279 27.18 -11.02 -5.18
C GLN A 279 27.13 -12.45 -4.60
N ASN A 280 27.00 -13.44 -5.48
CA ASN A 280 27.19 -14.89 -5.22
C ASN A 280 26.08 -15.68 -4.49
N HIS A 281 24.97 -15.06 -4.02
CA HIS A 281 23.89 -15.81 -3.35
C HIS A 281 22.50 -15.40 -3.84
N ARG A 282 21.87 -16.22 -4.68
CA ARG A 282 20.54 -15.97 -5.22
C ARG A 282 19.46 -16.27 -4.18
N LEU A 283 18.46 -15.40 -4.08
CA LEU A 283 17.23 -15.61 -3.32
C LEU A 283 16.09 -16.03 -4.27
N THR A 284 15.20 -16.91 -3.85
CA THR A 284 13.97 -17.26 -4.60
C THR A 284 12.77 -17.26 -3.66
N SER A 285 11.55 -17.15 -4.19
CA SER A 285 10.33 -17.29 -3.38
C SER A 285 10.27 -18.64 -2.64
N LYS A 286 10.77 -19.72 -3.25
CA LYS A 286 10.90 -21.04 -2.61
C LYS A 286 11.81 -21.04 -1.38
N MET A 287 12.82 -20.16 -1.32
CA MET A 287 13.67 -19.99 -0.14
C MET A 287 13.03 -19.10 0.94
N VAL A 288 12.05 -18.28 0.55
CA VAL A 288 11.29 -17.43 1.47
C VAL A 288 10.13 -18.20 2.08
N ALA A 289 9.49 -19.11 1.33
CA ALA A 289 8.29 -19.83 1.79
C ALA A 289 8.48 -20.55 3.14
N PRO A 290 9.57 -21.30 3.40
CA PRO A 290 9.80 -21.96 4.68
C PRO A 290 9.87 -21.02 5.89
N LYS A 291 10.21 -19.74 5.65
CA LYS A 291 10.32 -18.70 6.68
C LYS A 291 8.97 -18.13 7.13
N LEU A 292 7.87 -18.48 6.45
CA LEU A 292 6.52 -18.02 6.81
C LEU A 292 6.09 -18.60 8.15
N ARG A 293 5.67 -17.75 9.08
CA ARG A 293 5.22 -18.16 10.43
C ARG A 293 3.82 -17.66 10.77
N GLY A 294 3.34 -16.59 10.14
CA GLY A 294 1.99 -16.05 10.38
C GLY A 294 1.25 -15.62 9.11
N VAL A 295 -0.07 -15.79 9.09
CA VAL A 295 -0.99 -15.31 8.05
C VAL A 295 -2.18 -14.57 8.69
N LEU A 296 -2.41 -13.31 8.33
CA LEU A 296 -3.60 -12.53 8.71
C LEU A 296 -4.48 -12.24 7.50
N THR A 297 -5.75 -12.63 7.58
CA THR A 297 -6.79 -12.38 6.58
C THR A 297 -8.13 -12.07 7.25
N ASP A 298 -9.16 -11.79 6.45
CA ASP A 298 -10.54 -11.89 6.94
C ASP A 298 -10.96 -13.37 7.13
N HIS A 299 -12.25 -13.58 7.45
CA HIS A 299 -12.81 -14.89 7.77
C HIS A 299 -13.55 -15.58 6.62
N ALA A 300 -13.45 -15.06 5.38
CA ALA A 300 -14.14 -15.62 4.24
C ALA A 300 -13.61 -17.03 3.87
N ALA A 301 -14.46 -17.83 3.23
CA ALA A 301 -14.15 -19.23 2.93
C ALA A 301 -12.96 -19.38 1.96
N ASP A 302 -12.84 -18.45 0.99
CA ASP A 302 -11.70 -18.36 0.09
C ASP A 302 -10.40 -18.00 0.84
N GLN A 303 -10.45 -17.16 1.89
CA GLN A 303 -9.29 -16.86 2.72
C GLN A 303 -8.83 -18.07 3.55
N LYS A 304 -9.76 -18.85 4.11
CA LYS A 304 -9.43 -20.11 4.78
C LYS A 304 -8.81 -21.12 3.82
N ARG A 305 -9.32 -21.20 2.59
CA ARG A 305 -8.73 -22.03 1.53
C ARG A 305 -7.35 -21.52 1.12
N PHE A 306 -7.16 -20.20 1.03
CA PHE A 306 -5.87 -19.58 0.75
C PHE A 306 -4.83 -19.93 1.82
N PHE A 307 -5.20 -19.90 3.11
CA PHE A 307 -4.32 -20.33 4.19
C PHE A 307 -3.83 -21.78 4.02
N GLN A 308 -4.73 -22.73 3.71
CA GLN A 308 -4.36 -24.12 3.43
C GLN A 308 -3.37 -24.24 2.27
N LEU A 309 -3.56 -23.43 1.22
CA LEU A 309 -2.67 -23.42 0.05
C LEU A 309 -1.28 -22.83 0.40
N ILE A 310 -1.22 -21.82 1.26
CA ILE A 310 0.05 -21.27 1.78
C ILE A 310 0.77 -22.31 2.64
N GLU A 311 0.06 -23.00 3.54
CA GLU A 311 0.64 -24.07 4.37
C GLU A 311 1.23 -25.19 3.51
N ALA A 312 0.48 -25.66 2.51
CA ALA A 312 0.96 -26.66 1.56
C ALA A 312 2.19 -26.17 0.78
N TRP A 313 2.15 -24.94 0.26
CA TRP A 313 3.27 -24.35 -0.47
C TRP A 313 4.53 -24.22 0.40
N LYS A 314 4.39 -23.76 1.65
CA LYS A 314 5.46 -23.69 2.66
C LYS A 314 6.10 -25.06 2.86
N ARG A 315 5.29 -26.09 3.13
CA ARG A 315 5.75 -27.46 3.36
C ARG A 315 6.50 -28.01 2.14
N THR A 316 5.91 -27.88 0.95
CA THR A 316 6.54 -28.34 -0.29
C THR A 316 7.91 -27.71 -0.48
N CYS A 317 8.02 -26.38 -0.30
CA CYS A 317 9.31 -25.69 -0.45
C CYS A 317 10.34 -26.11 0.60
N ASP A 318 9.95 -26.33 1.85
CA ASP A 318 10.85 -26.82 2.89
C ASP A 318 11.37 -28.24 2.57
N ARG A 319 10.48 -29.17 2.20
CA ARG A 319 10.87 -30.54 1.84
C ARG A 319 11.77 -30.56 0.62
N GLU A 320 11.42 -29.83 -0.45
CA GLU A 320 12.28 -29.69 -1.63
C GLU A 320 13.68 -29.18 -1.24
N ALA A 321 13.78 -28.19 -0.34
CA ALA A 321 15.06 -27.66 0.11
C ALA A 321 15.90 -28.69 0.87
N ARG A 322 15.27 -29.52 1.72
CA ARG A 322 15.94 -30.61 2.46
C ARG A 322 16.43 -31.74 1.56
N ALA A 323 15.78 -31.95 0.41
CA ALA A 323 16.20 -32.95 -0.54
C ALA A 323 17.50 -32.57 -1.26
N VAL A 324 17.81 -31.28 -1.40
CA VAL A 324 18.96 -30.80 -2.21
C VAL A 324 20.29 -31.39 -1.73
N PRO A 325 20.70 -31.31 -0.44
CA PRO A 325 21.96 -31.89 0.01
C PRO A 325 22.01 -33.41 -0.18
N LYS A 326 20.88 -34.09 0.04
CA LYS A 326 20.79 -35.54 -0.12
C LYS A 326 20.96 -35.95 -1.58
N LEU A 327 20.25 -35.28 -2.49
CA LEU A 327 20.39 -35.49 -3.94
C LEU A 327 21.82 -35.19 -4.41
N GLN A 328 22.45 -34.11 -3.94
CA GLN A 328 23.84 -33.79 -4.27
C GLN A 328 24.84 -34.86 -3.81
N SER A 329 24.54 -35.58 -2.73
CA SER A 329 25.38 -36.69 -2.25
C SER A 329 25.18 -38.01 -3.02
N MET A 330 24.07 -38.16 -3.75
CA MET A 330 23.77 -39.36 -4.53
C MET A 330 24.54 -39.37 -5.84
N LEU A 331 24.98 -40.56 -6.27
CA LEU A 331 25.57 -40.74 -7.59
C LEU A 331 24.50 -40.53 -8.67
N VAL A 332 24.89 -40.03 -9.84
CA VAL A 332 23.96 -39.80 -10.97
C VAL A 332 23.16 -41.06 -11.31
N LYS A 333 23.78 -42.24 -11.26
CA LYS A 333 23.11 -43.53 -11.47
C LYS A 333 22.00 -43.81 -10.45
N GLU A 334 22.19 -43.38 -9.21
CA GLU A 334 21.22 -43.59 -8.12
C GLU A 334 20.05 -42.62 -8.25
N GLN A 335 20.33 -41.37 -8.64
CA GLN A 335 19.30 -40.38 -8.95
C GLN A 335 18.43 -40.84 -10.13
N LEU A 336 19.06 -41.32 -11.22
CA LEU A 336 18.36 -41.85 -12.39
C LEU A 336 17.56 -43.12 -12.05
N HIS A 337 18.10 -44.00 -11.22
CA HIS A 337 17.38 -45.19 -10.77
C HIS A 337 16.16 -44.85 -9.91
N ALA A 338 16.30 -43.89 -8.97
CA ALA A 338 15.20 -43.43 -8.13
C ALA A 338 14.11 -42.75 -8.98
N LEU A 339 14.49 -41.91 -9.95
CA LEU A 339 13.56 -41.28 -10.88
C LEU A 339 12.85 -42.32 -11.76
N SER A 340 13.59 -43.29 -12.32
CA SER A 340 13.00 -44.38 -13.11
C SER A 340 12.03 -45.19 -12.28
N THR A 341 12.38 -45.56 -11.05
CA THR A 341 11.51 -46.32 -10.15
C THR A 341 10.23 -45.57 -9.84
N TYR A 342 10.31 -44.25 -9.58
CA TYR A 342 9.15 -43.40 -9.36
C TYR A 342 8.26 -43.32 -10.62
N LEU A 343 8.87 -43.11 -11.79
CA LEU A 343 8.16 -43.10 -13.07
C LEU A 343 7.50 -44.44 -13.37
N ASP A 344 8.17 -45.56 -13.12
CA ASP A 344 7.63 -46.91 -13.32
C ASP A 344 6.43 -47.16 -12.39
N GLN A 345 6.51 -46.73 -11.12
CA GLN A 345 5.39 -46.79 -10.17
C GLN A 345 4.22 -45.89 -10.58
N ALA A 346 4.49 -44.69 -11.07
CA ALA A 346 3.46 -43.77 -11.58
C ALA A 346 2.82 -44.26 -12.90
N SER A 347 3.61 -44.93 -13.75
CA SER A 347 3.19 -45.43 -15.07
C SER A 347 2.16 -46.57 -15.00
N ASN A 348 2.00 -47.23 -13.85
CA ASN A 348 0.88 -48.15 -13.63
C ASN A 348 -0.50 -47.47 -13.70
N SER A 349 -0.57 -46.15 -13.84
CA SER A 349 -1.80 -45.36 -14.01
C SER A 349 -1.95 -44.66 -15.39
N THR A 350 -0.92 -44.70 -16.24
CA THR A 350 -0.89 -43.97 -17.53
C THR A 350 -0.28 -44.84 -18.63
N SER A 351 -0.98 -44.96 -19.76
CA SER A 351 -0.51 -45.61 -21.00
C SER A 351 0.93 -45.21 -21.37
N ASP A 352 1.71 -46.20 -21.80
CA ASP A 352 3.17 -46.18 -22.07
C ASP A 352 3.76 -44.78 -22.35
N TRP A 353 4.30 -44.12 -21.32
CA TRP A 353 4.72 -42.71 -21.38
C TRP A 353 5.79 -42.46 -22.46
N ARG A 354 6.53 -43.51 -22.86
CA ARG A 354 7.52 -43.48 -23.93
C ARG A 354 6.92 -43.15 -25.30
N THR A 355 5.61 -43.27 -25.48
CA THR A 355 4.91 -42.91 -26.72
C THR A 355 4.30 -41.50 -26.70
N MET A 356 4.40 -40.76 -25.59
CA MET A 356 3.88 -39.39 -25.50
C MET A 356 4.74 -38.38 -26.28
N PRO A 357 4.19 -37.23 -26.70
CA PRO A 357 4.97 -36.12 -27.26
C PRO A 357 6.09 -35.66 -26.32
N SER A 358 7.24 -35.24 -26.87
CA SER A 358 8.43 -34.87 -26.10
C SER A 358 8.18 -33.78 -25.05
N GLU A 359 7.29 -32.82 -25.33
CA GLU A 359 6.92 -31.77 -24.37
C GLU A 359 6.15 -32.32 -23.16
N GLN A 360 5.25 -33.29 -23.39
CA GLN A 360 4.51 -33.96 -22.32
C GLN A 360 5.43 -34.90 -21.51
N GLN A 361 6.36 -35.58 -22.17
CA GLN A 361 7.39 -36.38 -21.50
C GLN A 361 8.28 -35.49 -20.62
N ALA A 362 8.70 -34.33 -21.10
CA ALA A 362 9.51 -33.39 -20.34
C ALA A 362 8.76 -32.83 -19.12
N ALA A 363 7.48 -32.48 -19.28
CA ALA A 363 6.62 -32.04 -18.18
C ALA A 363 6.45 -33.14 -17.12
N LEU A 364 6.12 -34.36 -17.56
CA LEU A 364 5.93 -35.50 -16.66
C LEU A 364 7.24 -35.87 -15.94
N MET A 365 8.38 -35.81 -16.61
CA MET A 365 9.69 -36.04 -16.01
C MET A 365 10.07 -34.93 -15.01
N HIS A 366 9.70 -33.68 -15.29
CA HIS A 366 9.88 -32.57 -14.35
C HIS A 366 9.02 -32.76 -13.08
N ASP A 367 7.75 -33.11 -13.25
CA ASP A 367 6.82 -33.36 -12.14
C ASP A 367 7.28 -34.56 -11.30
N ALA A 368 7.74 -35.63 -11.95
CA ALA A 368 8.31 -36.80 -11.28
C ALA A 368 9.56 -36.45 -10.48
N TRP A 369 10.42 -35.57 -11.02
CA TRP A 369 11.60 -35.09 -10.30
C TRP A 369 11.24 -34.27 -9.05
N LEU A 370 10.26 -33.36 -9.16
CA LEU A 370 9.77 -32.59 -8.01
C LEU A 370 9.14 -33.49 -6.95
N ALA A 371 8.36 -34.48 -7.37
CA ALA A 371 7.75 -35.44 -6.44
C ALA A 371 8.80 -36.31 -5.74
N LEU A 372 9.82 -36.78 -6.47
CA LEU A 372 10.96 -37.49 -5.88
C LEU A 372 11.71 -36.61 -4.86
N ALA A 373 11.99 -35.35 -5.22
CA ALA A 373 12.61 -34.39 -4.31
C ALA A 373 11.76 -34.21 -3.04
N TYR A 374 10.45 -34.05 -3.17
CA TYR A 374 9.56 -33.97 -2.01
C TYR A 374 9.64 -35.22 -1.13
N GLN A 375 9.61 -36.43 -1.71
CA GLN A 375 9.71 -37.69 -0.95
C GLN A 375 11.02 -37.83 -0.18
N ILE A 376 12.15 -37.51 -0.83
CA ILE A 376 13.47 -37.53 -0.18
C ILE A 376 13.50 -36.49 0.95
N GLY A 377 13.01 -35.28 0.68
CA GLY A 377 12.93 -34.20 1.65
C GLY A 377 12.05 -34.52 2.86
N GLU A 378 10.92 -35.18 2.63
CA GLU A 378 10.01 -35.67 3.67
C GLU A 378 10.68 -36.75 4.53
N ALA A 379 11.44 -37.67 3.92
CA ALA A 379 12.21 -38.66 4.66
C ALA A 379 13.31 -38.02 5.52
N GLU A 380 14.00 -36.98 5.03
CA GLU A 380 14.96 -36.21 5.83
C GLU A 380 14.29 -35.39 6.94
N PHE A 381 13.08 -34.86 6.70
CA PHE A 381 12.29 -34.16 7.70
C PHE A 381 11.85 -35.10 8.85
N GLN A 382 11.39 -36.31 8.52
CA GLN A 382 10.94 -37.29 9.51
C GLN A 382 12.07 -37.80 10.42
N ARG A 383 13.34 -37.60 10.04
CA ARG A 383 14.50 -37.92 10.89
C ARG A 383 14.76 -36.88 11.99
N LEU A 384 14.15 -35.70 11.90
CA LEU A 384 14.26 -34.67 12.93
C LEU A 384 13.48 -35.08 14.18
N ASP A 385 13.83 -34.52 15.33
CA ASP A 385 13.01 -34.68 16.52
C ASP A 385 11.62 -34.03 16.34
N LEU A 386 10.64 -34.52 17.10
CA LEU A 386 9.25 -34.07 16.97
C LEU A 386 9.08 -32.57 17.26
N THR A 387 9.87 -32.02 18.19
CA THR A 387 9.81 -30.60 18.55
C THR A 387 10.26 -29.72 17.39
N LEU A 388 11.34 -30.09 16.72
CA LEU A 388 11.85 -29.40 15.55
C LEU A 388 10.92 -29.56 14.35
N GLN A 389 10.33 -30.76 14.16
CA GLN A 389 9.30 -30.96 13.13
C GLN A 389 8.10 -30.03 13.34
N GLN A 390 7.59 -29.95 14.57
CA GLN A 390 6.49 -29.06 14.94
C GLN A 390 6.86 -27.60 14.73
N ASP A 391 8.08 -27.20 15.09
CA ASP A 391 8.53 -25.83 14.86
C ASP A 391 8.66 -25.52 13.37
N ILE A 392 9.32 -26.36 12.57
CA ILE A 392 9.47 -26.14 11.13
C ILE A 392 8.12 -25.98 10.44
N ASP A 393 7.15 -26.82 10.78
CA ASP A 393 5.82 -26.77 10.16
C ASP A 393 4.90 -25.72 10.81
N PHE A 394 5.33 -25.05 11.88
CA PHE A 394 4.52 -24.04 12.56
C PHE A 394 4.16 -22.87 11.64
N LEU A 395 2.86 -22.68 11.46
CA LEU A 395 2.27 -21.58 10.72
C LEU A 395 0.94 -21.20 11.38
N ALA A 396 0.86 -20.01 11.94
CA ALA A 396 -0.35 -19.53 12.60
C ALA A 396 -1.22 -18.72 11.64
N TRP A 397 -2.53 -18.97 11.66
CA TRP A 397 -3.52 -18.12 11.01
C TRP A 397 -4.25 -17.31 12.07
N ALA A 398 -4.43 -16.01 11.84
CA ALA A 398 -5.31 -15.19 12.66
C ALA A 398 -6.36 -14.51 11.77
N GLY A 399 -7.63 -14.59 12.17
CA GLY A 399 -8.69 -13.82 11.51
C GLY A 399 -8.77 -12.39 12.06
N CYS A 400 -8.97 -11.40 11.18
CA CYS A 400 -9.07 -9.99 11.56
C CYS A 400 -10.11 -9.75 12.68
N CYS A 401 -9.68 -9.09 13.77
CA CYS A 401 -10.54 -8.84 14.92
C CYS A 401 -11.74 -7.92 14.62
N MET A 402 -11.59 -6.98 13.70
CA MET A 402 -12.70 -6.08 13.30
C MET A 402 -13.83 -6.83 12.59
N HIS A 403 -13.51 -7.86 11.82
CA HIS A 403 -14.50 -8.73 11.20
C HIS A 403 -15.23 -9.62 12.22
N LYS A 404 -14.55 -10.02 13.31
CA LYS A 404 -15.20 -10.76 14.40
C LYS A 404 -16.29 -9.92 15.07
N GLU A 405 -15.96 -8.67 15.42
CA GLU A 405 -16.92 -7.71 15.99
C GLU A 405 -18.09 -7.46 15.04
N LEU A 406 -17.82 -7.16 13.76
CA LEU A 406 -18.84 -6.94 12.75
C LEU A 406 -19.79 -8.14 12.61
N ASN A 407 -19.25 -9.34 12.56
CA ASN A 407 -20.05 -10.54 12.41
C ASN A 407 -20.83 -10.85 13.69
N ALA A 408 -20.27 -10.59 14.88
CA ALA A 408 -21.00 -10.74 16.14
C ALA A 408 -22.25 -9.85 16.19
N VAL A 409 -22.16 -8.60 15.70
CA VAL A 409 -23.34 -7.74 15.54
C VAL A 409 -24.36 -8.36 14.59
N LYS A 410 -23.93 -8.90 13.43
CA LYS A 410 -24.85 -9.59 12.50
C LYS A 410 -25.56 -10.78 13.14
N GLY A 411 -24.83 -11.60 13.89
CA GLY A 411 -25.40 -12.74 14.63
C GLY A 411 -26.42 -12.30 15.68
N GLY A 412 -26.10 -11.24 16.44
CA GLY A 412 -27.02 -10.67 17.41
C GLY A 412 -28.27 -10.08 16.78
N VAL A 413 -28.13 -9.33 15.68
CA VAL A 413 -29.27 -8.80 14.90
C VAL A 413 -30.17 -9.94 14.42
N ALA A 414 -29.59 -11.00 13.86
CA ALA A 414 -30.37 -12.11 13.33
C ALA A 414 -31.22 -12.79 14.42
N GLN A 415 -30.65 -13.06 15.60
CA GLN A 415 -31.39 -13.64 16.72
C GLN A 415 -32.42 -12.67 17.31
N MET A 416 -32.07 -11.38 17.44
CA MET A 416 -33.00 -10.35 17.90
C MET A 416 -34.19 -10.20 16.95
N ALA A 417 -33.99 -10.24 15.63
CA ALA A 417 -35.09 -10.14 14.66
C ALA A 417 -36.07 -11.32 14.76
N ASN A 418 -35.59 -12.51 15.11
CA ASN A 418 -36.44 -13.69 15.27
C ASN A 418 -37.36 -13.62 16.51
N ILE A 419 -37.10 -12.74 17.48
CA ILE A 419 -37.91 -12.67 18.71
C ILE A 419 -39.36 -12.31 18.41
N TRP A 420 -39.59 -11.49 17.38
CA TRP A 420 -40.92 -10.98 17.07
C TRP A 420 -41.84 -12.12 16.65
N ASP A 421 -41.36 -13.00 15.77
CA ASP A 421 -42.10 -14.17 15.32
C ASP A 421 -42.14 -15.27 16.40
N ASN A 422 -40.99 -15.58 17.03
CA ASN A 422 -40.89 -16.66 18.02
C ASN A 422 -41.76 -16.43 19.26
N HIS A 423 -41.96 -15.17 19.64
CA HIS A 423 -42.79 -14.79 20.79
C HIS A 423 -44.15 -14.21 20.40
N GLN A 424 -44.54 -14.26 19.13
CA GLN A 424 -45.83 -13.76 18.61
C GLN A 424 -46.07 -12.28 19.00
N LEU A 425 -45.02 -11.47 18.94
CA LEU A 425 -45.05 -10.05 19.24
C LEU A 425 -45.26 -9.23 17.97
N THR A 426 -45.74 -8.00 18.12
CA THR A 426 -45.82 -7.07 16.99
C THR A 426 -44.40 -6.74 16.50
N PRO A 427 -44.04 -7.10 15.25
CA PRO A 427 -42.72 -6.80 14.71
C PRO A 427 -42.59 -5.31 14.35
N PRO A 428 -41.36 -4.84 14.10
CA PRO A 428 -41.11 -3.53 13.50
C PRO A 428 -41.93 -3.31 12.23
N ILE A 429 -42.31 -2.05 12.02
CA ILE A 429 -43.04 -1.65 10.81
C ILE A 429 -42.23 -1.97 9.54
N PRO A 430 -42.89 -2.41 8.45
CA PRO A 430 -42.21 -2.61 7.18
C PRO A 430 -41.76 -1.26 6.58
N LEU A 431 -40.50 -1.19 6.14
CA LEU A 431 -39.88 -0.01 5.54
C LEU A 431 -39.71 -0.25 4.02
N GLN A 432 -40.84 -0.22 3.34
CA GLN A 432 -41.00 -0.59 1.93
C GLN A 432 -40.32 0.40 1.00
N ASN A 433 -39.64 -0.08 -0.04
CA ASN A 433 -39.25 0.80 -1.14
C ASN A 433 -40.47 1.26 -1.97
N LYS A 434 -40.29 2.21 -2.89
CA LYS A 434 -41.39 2.78 -3.69
C LYS A 434 -42.20 1.71 -4.43
N PHE A 435 -41.53 0.78 -5.12
CA PHE A 435 -42.18 -0.29 -5.87
C PHE A 435 -42.93 -1.28 -4.97
N GLU A 436 -42.38 -1.59 -3.80
CA GLU A 436 -43.01 -2.46 -2.80
C GLU A 436 -44.27 -1.83 -2.21
N ALA A 437 -44.24 -0.52 -1.94
CA ALA A 437 -45.37 0.25 -1.45
C ALA A 437 -46.50 0.27 -2.49
N GLU A 438 -46.17 0.53 -3.76
CA GLU A 438 -47.12 0.49 -4.88
C GLU A 438 -47.73 -0.91 -5.03
N LYS A 439 -46.93 -1.99 -5.02
CA LYS A 439 -47.43 -3.37 -5.10
C LYS A 439 -48.33 -3.77 -3.93
N SER A 440 -48.07 -3.24 -2.73
CA SER A 440 -48.92 -3.45 -1.55
C SER A 440 -50.32 -2.85 -1.74
N MET A 441 -50.46 -1.74 -2.47
CA MET A 441 -51.77 -1.14 -2.77
C MET A 441 -52.63 -2.04 -3.68
N TYR A 442 -52.00 -2.87 -4.52
CA TYR A 442 -52.66 -3.81 -5.43
C TYR A 442 -52.83 -5.23 -4.85
N GLY A 443 -52.64 -5.43 -3.54
CA GLY A 443 -52.96 -6.70 -2.87
C GLY A 443 -51.90 -7.81 -2.96
N ALA A 444 -50.66 -7.50 -3.38
CA ALA A 444 -49.56 -8.47 -3.40
C ALA A 444 -48.95 -8.75 -2.00
N GLN A 445 -48.34 -9.94 -1.84
CA GLN A 445 -47.89 -10.55 -0.56
C GLN A 445 -47.10 -9.64 0.41
N LYS A 446 -47.53 -9.67 1.69
CA LYS A 446 -47.02 -8.84 2.81
C LYS A 446 -45.78 -9.39 3.56
N ASN A 447 -45.31 -10.60 3.26
CA ASN A 447 -44.47 -11.36 4.20
C ASN A 447 -42.94 -11.18 4.07
N HIS A 448 -42.44 -10.31 3.18
CA HIS A 448 -40.99 -10.20 2.92
C HIS A 448 -40.39 -8.78 2.97
N TYR A 449 -41.12 -7.79 3.48
CA TYR A 449 -40.58 -6.42 3.54
C TYR A 449 -39.47 -6.26 4.59
N SER A 450 -38.40 -5.56 4.19
CA SER A 450 -37.33 -5.14 5.09
C SER A 450 -37.87 -4.23 6.19
N ARG A 451 -37.38 -4.39 7.43
CA ARG A 451 -37.89 -3.70 8.63
C ARG A 451 -36.80 -3.55 9.69
N GLY A 452 -37.14 -2.88 10.80
CA GLY A 452 -36.31 -2.84 12.01
C GLY A 452 -35.14 -1.86 11.95
N ALA A 453 -34.31 -1.90 12.99
CA ALA A 453 -33.24 -0.95 13.25
C ALA A 453 -32.21 -0.91 12.13
N ILE A 454 -31.77 -2.07 11.63
CA ILE A 454 -30.76 -2.14 10.57
C ILE A 454 -31.25 -1.44 9.31
N LYS A 455 -32.49 -1.71 8.89
CA LYS A 455 -33.07 -1.04 7.72
C LYS A 455 -33.21 0.47 7.96
N LEU A 456 -33.64 0.89 9.16
CA LEU A 456 -33.71 2.30 9.53
C LEU A 456 -32.34 2.99 9.44
N VAL A 457 -31.28 2.46 10.07
CA VAL A 457 -29.95 3.10 10.03
C VAL A 457 -29.33 3.10 8.64
N THR A 458 -29.68 2.15 7.77
CA THR A 458 -29.32 2.18 6.35
C THR A 458 -30.02 3.33 5.62
N LEU A 459 -31.33 3.51 5.81
CA LEU A 459 -32.07 4.61 5.19
C LEU A 459 -31.63 5.97 5.76
N ALA A 460 -31.39 6.05 7.07
CA ALA A 460 -30.84 7.22 7.73
C ALA A 460 -29.44 7.53 7.18
N GLY A 461 -28.58 6.54 6.95
CA GLY A 461 -27.30 6.76 6.26
C GLY A 461 -27.46 7.33 4.86
N ALA A 462 -28.39 6.78 4.07
CA ALA A 462 -28.66 7.28 2.73
C ALA A 462 -29.20 8.72 2.72
N LEU A 463 -29.93 9.15 3.75
CA LEU A 463 -30.40 10.52 3.90
C LEU A 463 -29.34 11.44 4.54
N PHE A 464 -28.69 11.00 5.60
CA PHE A 464 -27.96 11.85 6.55
C PHE A 464 -26.44 11.74 6.43
N ASN A 465 -25.93 10.71 5.77
CA ASN A 465 -24.53 10.58 5.36
C ASN A 465 -24.38 9.75 4.07
N ASN A 466 -24.95 10.25 2.96
CA ASN A 466 -24.93 9.55 1.68
C ASN A 466 -23.50 9.41 1.14
N LYS A 467 -23.23 8.28 0.47
CA LYS A 467 -21.96 8.00 -0.24
C LYS A 467 -21.77 8.86 -1.50
N ASP A 468 -22.86 9.33 -2.09
CA ASP A 468 -22.90 10.24 -3.22
C ASP A 468 -22.88 11.68 -2.69
N ASP A 469 -21.86 12.45 -3.08
CA ASP A 469 -21.63 13.81 -2.60
C ASP A 469 -22.66 14.82 -3.11
N LYS A 470 -23.48 14.44 -4.11
CA LYS A 470 -24.59 15.25 -4.62
C LYS A 470 -25.94 14.94 -3.98
N LYS A 471 -26.05 13.88 -3.17
CA LYS A 471 -27.31 13.41 -2.58
C LYS A 471 -27.28 13.49 -1.05
N GLY A 472 -28.46 13.59 -0.45
CA GLY A 472 -28.64 13.59 1.01
C GLY A 472 -28.83 14.99 1.62
N TYR A 473 -28.99 15.00 2.94
CA TYR A 473 -29.27 16.13 3.82
C TYR A 473 -28.13 16.40 4.79
N GLN A 474 -26.94 15.92 4.49
CA GLN A 474 -25.87 15.87 5.46
C GLN A 474 -25.45 17.27 5.95
N SER A 475 -25.30 18.24 5.04
CA SER A 475 -25.02 19.63 5.41
C SER A 475 -26.22 20.31 6.08
N THR A 476 -27.45 19.92 5.71
CA THR A 476 -28.66 20.42 6.36
C THR A 476 -28.75 20.00 7.82
N ILE A 477 -28.37 18.75 8.13
CA ILE A 477 -28.25 18.25 9.50
C ILE A 477 -27.18 19.03 10.24
N ASP A 478 -26.02 19.25 9.61
CA ASP A 478 -24.93 19.98 10.25
C ASP A 478 -25.38 21.38 10.70
N HIS A 479 -26.04 22.13 9.82
CA HIS A 479 -26.59 23.45 10.17
C HIS A 479 -27.72 23.36 11.22
N PHE A 480 -28.57 22.34 11.14
CA PHE A 480 -29.67 22.17 12.09
C PHE A 480 -29.14 21.86 13.50
N PHE A 481 -28.17 20.95 13.63
CA PHE A 481 -27.57 20.60 14.92
C PHE A 481 -26.71 21.73 15.48
N GLU A 482 -25.97 22.46 14.64
CA GLU A 482 -25.26 23.66 15.09
C GLU A 482 -26.24 24.70 15.67
N LYS A 483 -27.41 24.89 15.05
CA LYS A 483 -28.44 25.79 15.57
C LYS A 483 -29.08 25.28 16.88
N VAL A 484 -29.34 23.98 17.00
CA VAL A 484 -30.09 23.39 18.14
C VAL A 484 -29.17 23.12 19.34
N PHE A 485 -27.95 22.65 19.10
CA PHE A 485 -27.01 22.19 20.13
C PHE A 485 -25.77 23.08 20.26
N GLY A 486 -25.53 24.01 19.34
CA GLY A 486 -24.30 24.83 19.30
C GLY A 486 -23.09 24.11 18.70
N TYR A 487 -23.26 22.87 18.25
CA TYR A 487 -22.26 22.06 17.56
C TYR A 487 -22.95 21.05 16.65
N SER A 488 -22.23 20.56 15.64
CA SER A 488 -22.66 19.41 14.85
C SER A 488 -21.62 18.28 14.92
N LYS A 489 -22.13 17.05 14.86
CA LYS A 489 -21.35 15.86 14.57
C LYS A 489 -21.95 15.19 13.34
N ARG A 490 -21.09 14.87 12.36
CA ARG A 490 -21.52 14.17 11.14
C ARG A 490 -22.14 12.82 11.49
N PHE A 491 -23.29 12.51 10.90
CA PHE A 491 -23.98 11.24 11.11
C PHE A 491 -23.06 10.04 10.77
N PRO A 492 -23.10 8.93 11.52
CA PRO A 492 -22.24 7.77 11.28
C PRO A 492 -22.35 7.20 9.85
N ASP A 493 -21.22 6.76 9.29
CA ASP A 493 -21.09 6.34 7.89
C ASP A 493 -21.56 4.89 7.67
N THR A 494 -22.88 4.68 7.67
CA THR A 494 -23.49 3.38 7.34
C THR A 494 -23.52 3.10 5.84
N SER A 495 -23.29 4.11 5.00
CA SER A 495 -23.28 4.02 3.53
C SER A 495 -22.01 3.38 2.96
N ASN A 496 -20.88 3.42 3.68
CA ASN A 496 -19.60 2.85 3.26
C ASN A 496 -19.14 1.63 4.08
N THR A 497 -20.06 0.97 4.81
CA THR A 497 -19.78 -0.28 5.55
C THR A 497 -18.61 -0.19 6.54
N ARG A 498 -18.45 0.95 7.22
CA ARG A 498 -17.41 1.14 8.24
C ARG A 498 -17.72 0.31 9.49
N TYR A 499 -16.73 -0.38 10.07
CA TYR A 499 -16.93 -1.14 11.32
C TYR A 499 -17.51 -0.29 12.44
N GLY A 500 -18.45 -0.86 13.20
CA GLY A 500 -19.18 -0.19 14.26
C GLY A 500 -20.23 0.84 13.80
N SER A 501 -20.26 1.26 12.52
CA SER A 501 -21.06 2.43 12.12
C SER A 501 -22.56 2.26 12.26
N TYR A 502 -23.07 1.03 12.16
CA TYR A 502 -24.49 0.73 12.36
C TYR A 502 -24.90 0.89 13.82
N CYS A 503 -24.04 0.46 14.75
CA CYS A 503 -24.29 0.64 16.18
C CYS A 503 -24.09 2.10 16.60
N ASP A 504 -23.10 2.80 16.03
CA ASP A 504 -22.92 4.24 16.23
C ASP A 504 -24.13 5.04 15.71
N ALA A 505 -24.67 4.68 14.55
CA ALA A 505 -25.88 5.28 13.99
C ALA A 505 -27.10 5.02 14.89
N ALA A 506 -27.20 3.81 15.45
CA ALA A 506 -28.26 3.49 16.40
C ALA A 506 -28.16 4.34 17.67
N ALA A 507 -26.96 4.49 18.23
CA ALA A 507 -26.70 5.36 19.38
C ALA A 507 -27.03 6.83 19.08
N GLU A 508 -26.67 7.31 17.89
CA GLU A 508 -26.93 8.69 17.45
C GLU A 508 -28.43 8.97 17.30
N LEU A 509 -29.18 8.08 16.63
CA LEU A 509 -30.63 8.23 16.46
C LEU A 509 -31.38 8.13 17.78
N ILE A 510 -30.94 7.27 18.71
CA ILE A 510 -31.57 7.16 20.03
C ILE A 510 -31.31 8.41 20.88
N LEU A 511 -30.06 8.88 20.93
CA LEU A 511 -29.71 10.05 21.72
C LEU A 511 -30.50 11.28 21.28
N ASN A 512 -30.52 11.52 19.98
CA ASN A 512 -31.08 12.72 19.36
C ASN A 512 -32.45 12.48 18.71
N LEU A 513 -33.20 11.49 19.23
CA LEU A 513 -34.46 11.01 18.64
C LEU A 513 -35.45 12.13 18.31
N ASP A 514 -35.73 12.97 19.31
CA ASP A 514 -36.72 14.04 19.20
C ASP A 514 -36.26 15.12 18.19
N ALA A 515 -34.95 15.41 18.15
CA ALA A 515 -34.37 16.35 17.20
C ALA A 515 -34.43 15.83 15.76
N TYR A 516 -34.18 14.54 15.53
CA TYR A 516 -34.34 13.94 14.19
C TYR A 516 -35.80 13.92 13.74
N ILE A 517 -36.76 13.63 14.62
CA ILE A 517 -38.19 13.71 14.30
C ILE A 517 -38.58 15.15 13.89
N LEU A 518 -38.11 16.14 14.65
CA LEU A 518 -38.35 17.56 14.35
C LEU A 518 -37.72 17.97 13.01
N LEU A 519 -36.46 17.58 12.77
CA LEU A 519 -35.77 17.85 11.51
C LEU A 519 -36.55 17.27 10.32
N MET A 520 -37.02 16.02 10.43
CA MET A 520 -37.80 15.40 9.36
C MET A 520 -39.09 16.18 9.08
N ALA A 521 -39.77 16.69 10.11
CA ALA A 521 -40.93 17.55 9.93
C ALA A 521 -40.57 18.86 9.19
N TYR A 522 -39.46 19.52 9.56
CA TYR A 522 -38.98 20.70 8.84
C TYR A 522 -38.63 20.42 7.38
N LEU A 523 -37.97 19.29 7.10
CA LEU A 523 -37.64 18.87 5.74
C LEU A 523 -38.88 18.62 4.88
N ARG A 524 -39.96 18.10 5.47
CA ARG A 524 -41.26 17.98 4.79
C ARG A 524 -41.87 19.34 4.50
N ASP A 525 -41.95 20.21 5.51
CA ASP A 525 -42.67 21.48 5.44
C ASP A 525 -41.95 22.51 4.55
N ALA A 526 -40.63 22.39 4.42
CA ALA A 526 -39.83 23.24 3.53
C ALA A 526 -40.00 22.92 2.03
N LYS A 527 -40.64 21.79 1.68
CA LYS A 527 -40.86 21.40 0.27
C LYS A 527 -42.10 22.05 -0.30
N THR A 528 -42.07 22.36 -1.59
CA THR A 528 -43.22 22.91 -2.33
C THR A 528 -44.47 22.01 -2.24
N THR A 529 -44.30 20.69 -2.26
CA THR A 529 -45.41 19.74 -2.16
C THR A 529 -45.84 19.45 -0.71
N THR A 530 -45.09 19.94 0.29
CA THR A 530 -45.30 19.69 1.73
C THR A 530 -45.47 18.21 2.10
N SER A 531 -44.84 17.32 1.32
CA SER A 531 -44.99 15.86 1.44
C SER A 531 -43.65 15.17 1.59
N PHE A 532 -43.65 14.04 2.30
CA PHE A 532 -42.47 13.19 2.43
C PHE A 532 -42.23 12.41 1.14
N THR A 533 -40.96 12.21 0.77
CA THR A 533 -40.59 11.13 -0.14
C THR A 533 -40.78 9.78 0.57
N ASN A 534 -40.84 8.67 -0.20
CA ASN A 534 -41.00 7.33 0.39
C ASN A 534 -39.91 7.00 1.42
N ILE A 535 -38.64 7.32 1.12
CA ILE A 535 -37.52 7.09 2.05
C ILE A 535 -37.64 7.95 3.32
N GLU A 536 -38.04 9.21 3.19
CA GLU A 536 -38.23 10.09 4.35
C GLU A 536 -39.39 9.64 5.22
N LEU A 537 -40.52 9.25 4.61
CA LEU A 537 -41.67 8.75 5.35
C LEU A 537 -41.33 7.49 6.14
N ASN A 538 -40.56 6.58 5.53
CA ASN A 538 -40.07 5.38 6.20
C ASN A 538 -39.20 5.74 7.41
N VAL A 539 -38.22 6.64 7.26
CA VAL A 539 -37.38 7.10 8.37
C VAL A 539 -38.21 7.77 9.45
N PHE A 540 -39.09 8.70 9.09
CA PHE A 540 -39.94 9.43 10.03
C PHE A 540 -40.85 8.49 10.84
N ARG A 541 -41.48 7.51 10.19
CA ARG A 541 -42.33 6.51 10.88
C ARG A 541 -41.52 5.58 11.77
N ALA A 542 -40.36 5.12 11.30
CA ALA A 542 -39.52 4.20 12.05
C ALA A 542 -38.93 4.81 13.33
N LEU A 543 -38.65 6.13 13.33
CA LEU A 543 -38.23 6.87 14.52
C LEU A 543 -39.33 6.94 15.60
N GLN A 544 -40.57 6.63 15.26
CA GLN A 544 -41.70 6.63 16.21
C GLN A 544 -42.15 5.21 16.58
N ASP A 545 -41.59 4.18 15.94
CA ASP A 545 -41.99 2.79 16.09
C ASP A 545 -41.28 2.10 17.26
N ALA A 546 -42.01 1.74 18.32
CA ALA A 546 -41.43 1.19 19.55
C ALA A 546 -40.63 -0.12 19.34
N PRO A 547 -41.05 -1.10 18.53
CA PRO A 547 -40.22 -2.26 18.17
C PRO A 547 -38.91 -1.86 17.46
N THR A 548 -38.95 -0.94 16.49
CA THR A 548 -37.73 -0.43 15.84
C THR A 548 -36.79 0.27 16.84
N LEU A 549 -37.34 1.11 17.73
CA LEU A 549 -36.55 1.77 18.79
C LEU A 549 -35.96 0.76 19.79
N THR A 550 -36.64 -0.35 20.06
CA THR A 550 -36.14 -1.44 20.91
C THR A 550 -34.88 -2.09 20.31
N GLU A 551 -34.91 -2.33 18.99
CA GLU A 551 -33.74 -2.86 18.27
C GLU A 551 -32.59 -1.85 18.23
N LEU A 552 -32.86 -0.56 18.01
CA LEU A 552 -31.84 0.50 18.04
C LEU A 552 -31.17 0.62 19.42
N ALA A 553 -31.97 0.62 20.49
CA ALA A 553 -31.45 0.66 21.85
C ALA A 553 -30.55 -0.55 22.14
N THR A 554 -30.92 -1.74 21.67
CA THR A 554 -30.11 -2.95 21.83
C THR A 554 -28.76 -2.85 21.12
N LEU A 555 -28.73 -2.35 19.87
CA LEU A 555 -27.49 -2.10 19.12
C LEU A 555 -26.59 -1.06 19.82
N ALA A 556 -27.18 0.02 20.31
CA ALA A 556 -26.46 1.08 21.03
C ALA A 556 -25.86 0.55 22.34
N LEU A 557 -26.60 -0.26 23.10
CA LEU A 557 -26.10 -0.92 24.31
C LEU A 557 -24.94 -1.88 24.00
N TYR A 558 -25.03 -2.68 22.94
CA TYR A 558 -23.93 -3.56 22.55
C TYR A 558 -22.66 -2.79 22.18
N ALA A 559 -22.78 -1.69 21.42
CA ALA A 559 -21.62 -0.85 21.12
C ALA A 559 -20.95 -0.32 22.39
N GLN A 560 -21.74 0.22 23.31
CA GLN A 560 -21.21 0.80 24.55
C GLN A 560 -20.63 -0.28 25.49
N ALA A 561 -21.24 -1.48 25.55
CA ALA A 561 -20.85 -2.53 26.48
C ALA A 561 -19.71 -3.42 25.98
N VAL A 562 -19.64 -3.70 24.67
CA VAL A 562 -18.71 -4.68 24.08
C VAL A 562 -17.96 -4.08 22.90
N GLY A 563 -18.68 -3.55 21.90
CA GLY A 563 -18.09 -3.14 20.62
C GLY A 563 -16.97 -2.11 20.78
N HIS A 564 -17.23 -0.99 21.46
CA HIS A 564 -16.27 0.09 21.69
C HIS A 564 -15.08 -0.36 22.57
N PRO A 565 -15.28 -0.97 23.76
CA PRO A 565 -14.18 -1.56 24.54
C PRO A 565 -13.30 -2.51 23.75
N TYR A 566 -13.89 -3.45 23.01
CA TYR A 566 -13.18 -4.44 22.21
C TYR A 566 -12.38 -3.78 21.10
N ILE A 567 -13.01 -2.90 20.30
CA ILE A 567 -12.34 -2.18 19.20
C ILE A 567 -11.17 -1.34 19.73
N ARG A 568 -11.36 -0.65 20.86
CA ARG A 568 -10.30 0.12 21.54
C ARG A 568 -9.14 -0.77 21.95
N TYR A 569 -9.42 -1.92 22.56
CA TYR A 569 -8.39 -2.86 23.00
C TYR A 569 -7.59 -3.40 21.82
N VAL A 570 -8.26 -3.91 20.78
CA VAL A 570 -7.54 -4.51 19.65
C VAL A 570 -6.77 -3.47 18.82
N ARG A 571 -7.25 -2.22 18.73
CA ARG A 571 -6.56 -1.16 17.98
C ARG A 571 -5.43 -0.45 18.73
N ASN A 572 -5.23 -0.73 20.03
CA ASN A 572 -4.19 -0.06 20.82
C ASN A 572 -2.75 -0.43 20.37
N GLY A 573 -2.58 -1.46 19.54
CA GLY A 573 -1.29 -1.88 18.99
C GLY A 573 -0.30 -2.44 20.02
N SER A 574 -0.78 -2.76 21.23
CA SER A 574 0.04 -3.26 22.33
C SER A 574 0.20 -4.78 22.32
N HIS A 575 -0.72 -5.50 21.66
CA HIS A 575 -0.75 -6.96 21.63
C HIS A 575 -0.72 -7.49 20.20
N GLY A 576 -0.03 -8.61 20.00
CA GLY A 576 -0.11 -9.38 18.77
C GLY A 576 -1.43 -10.16 18.67
N ALA A 577 -1.88 -10.51 17.47
CA ALA A 577 -3.13 -11.25 17.28
C ALA A 577 -3.18 -12.59 18.05
N LEU A 578 -2.03 -13.26 18.16
CA LEU A 578 -1.88 -14.56 18.84
C LEU A 578 -2.01 -14.44 20.38
N GLU A 579 -1.94 -13.24 20.93
CA GLU A 579 -2.02 -12.98 22.38
C GLU A 579 -3.45 -12.65 22.83
N LEU A 580 -4.42 -12.65 21.91
CA LEU A 580 -5.79 -12.20 22.20
C LEU A 580 -6.71 -13.32 22.70
N GLY A 581 -6.19 -14.53 22.97
CA GLY A 581 -7.00 -15.66 23.41
C GLY A 581 -7.82 -15.35 24.67
N HIS A 582 -7.20 -14.73 25.69
CA HIS A 582 -7.88 -14.34 26.92
C HIS A 582 -8.99 -13.32 26.68
N LEU A 583 -8.73 -12.30 25.85
CA LEU A 583 -9.73 -11.29 25.50
C LEU A 583 -10.97 -11.92 24.86
N HIS A 584 -10.77 -12.89 23.94
CA HIS A 584 -11.90 -13.56 23.30
C HIS A 584 -12.68 -14.45 24.28
N ALA A 585 -12.01 -15.05 25.27
CA ALA A 585 -12.69 -15.76 26.36
C ALA A 585 -13.52 -14.80 27.23
N GLU A 586 -12.94 -13.66 27.64
CA GLU A 586 -13.63 -12.62 28.40
C GLU A 586 -14.86 -12.07 27.66
N VAL A 587 -14.76 -11.82 26.36
CA VAL A 587 -15.90 -11.38 25.53
C VAL A 587 -17.01 -12.43 25.51
N LYS A 588 -16.65 -13.72 25.33
CA LYS A 588 -17.64 -14.83 25.33
C LYS A 588 -18.34 -14.91 26.69
N ASP A 589 -17.59 -14.85 27.79
CA ASP A 589 -18.14 -14.92 29.14
C ASP A 589 -19.02 -13.71 29.47
N TYR A 590 -18.60 -12.51 29.08
CA TYR A 590 -19.38 -11.30 29.25
C TYR A 590 -20.68 -11.34 28.43
N CYS A 591 -20.62 -11.78 27.16
CA CYS A 591 -21.82 -11.95 26.35
C CYS A 591 -22.79 -12.97 26.96
N ARG A 592 -22.30 -14.06 27.54
CA ARG A 592 -23.12 -15.04 28.26
C ARG A 592 -23.81 -14.43 29.48
N ALA A 593 -23.06 -13.68 30.29
CA ALA A 593 -23.60 -13.02 31.47
C ALA A 593 -24.73 -12.03 31.12
N ILE A 594 -24.57 -11.21 30.07
CA ILE A 594 -25.62 -10.30 29.60
C ILE A 594 -26.82 -11.05 29.01
N ALA A 595 -26.57 -12.13 28.26
CA ALA A 595 -27.62 -12.96 27.68
C ALA A 595 -28.53 -13.57 28.76
N GLU A 596 -27.95 -13.98 29.89
CA GLU A 596 -28.67 -14.55 31.05
C GLU A 596 -29.31 -13.46 31.92
N LYS A 597 -28.64 -12.33 32.11
CA LYS A 597 -29.07 -11.23 32.97
C LYS A 597 -28.96 -9.86 32.27
N PRO A 598 -29.92 -9.51 31.40
CA PRO A 598 -29.93 -8.22 30.68
C PRO A 598 -29.91 -7.00 31.59
N GLU A 599 -30.39 -7.14 32.84
CA GLU A 599 -30.41 -6.09 33.86
C GLU A 599 -29.01 -5.53 34.15
N LEU A 600 -27.94 -6.28 33.85
CA LEU A 600 -26.57 -5.80 33.94
C LEU A 600 -26.31 -4.55 33.08
N LEU A 601 -27.11 -4.30 32.03
CA LEU A 601 -27.01 -3.09 31.20
C LEU A 601 -28.12 -2.06 31.46
N ILE A 602 -29.26 -2.46 32.03
CA ILE A 602 -30.48 -1.64 32.10
C ILE A 602 -31.08 -1.47 33.50
N ALA A 603 -30.42 -1.95 34.56
CA ALA A 603 -30.84 -1.71 35.94
C ALA A 603 -30.66 -0.24 36.34
N HIS A 604 -31.50 0.24 37.26
CA HIS A 604 -31.45 1.62 37.75
C HIS A 604 -30.14 1.98 38.48
N ASN A 605 -29.41 0.99 38.97
CA ASN A 605 -28.14 1.11 39.68
C ASN A 605 -26.95 0.53 38.88
N THR A 606 -27.08 0.40 37.56
CA THR A 606 -25.99 -0.11 36.71
C THR A 606 -24.74 0.75 36.90
N SER A 607 -23.71 0.19 37.55
CA SER A 607 -22.46 0.91 37.82
C SER A 607 -21.55 0.93 36.60
N LEU A 608 -20.70 1.96 36.49
CA LEU A 608 -19.71 2.10 35.42
C LEU A 608 -18.79 0.88 35.30
N SER A 609 -18.44 0.24 36.42
CA SER A 609 -17.53 -0.92 36.46
C SER A 609 -18.18 -2.25 36.04
N ILE A 610 -19.50 -2.33 35.91
CA ILE A 610 -20.24 -3.57 35.60
C ILE A 610 -20.81 -3.56 34.17
N GLY A 611 -21.05 -2.38 33.59
CA GLY A 611 -21.78 -2.23 32.32
C GLY A 611 -20.93 -2.35 31.04
N ALA A 612 -19.60 -2.23 31.14
CA ALA A 612 -18.69 -2.33 30.00
C ALA A 612 -17.67 -3.47 30.21
N LEU A 613 -17.32 -4.14 29.11
CA LEU A 613 -16.40 -5.29 29.06
C LEU A 613 -15.06 -5.02 29.77
N ASP A 614 -14.51 -3.81 29.62
CA ASP A 614 -13.22 -3.43 30.20
C ASP A 614 -13.35 -2.70 31.55
N ALA A 615 -14.55 -2.73 32.14
CA ALA A 615 -14.89 -2.05 33.39
C ALA A 615 -14.54 -0.55 33.40
N GLN A 616 -14.43 0.08 32.23
CA GLN A 616 -14.23 1.51 32.08
C GLN A 616 -15.57 2.25 31.94
N PRO A 617 -15.60 3.58 32.15
CA PRO A 617 -16.78 4.36 31.81
C PRO A 617 -17.21 4.15 30.35
N TRP A 618 -18.53 4.07 30.14
CA TRP A 618 -19.12 4.04 28.81
C TRP A 618 -18.57 5.19 27.96
N GLU A 619 -18.31 4.94 26.68
CA GLU A 619 -17.78 5.98 25.77
C GLU A 619 -18.77 7.14 25.61
N ARG A 620 -20.08 6.84 25.63
CA ARG A 620 -21.19 7.78 25.55
C ARG A 620 -22.22 7.50 26.64
N PRO A 621 -21.96 7.88 27.91
CA PRO A 621 -22.90 7.65 29.02
C PRO A 621 -24.28 8.28 28.77
N GLU A 622 -24.34 9.39 28.04
CA GLU A 622 -25.59 10.07 27.66
C GLU A 622 -26.54 9.19 26.86
N VAL A 623 -26.01 8.28 26.03
CA VAL A 623 -26.81 7.31 25.26
C VAL A 623 -27.48 6.32 26.21
N ILE A 624 -26.75 5.83 27.22
CA ILE A 624 -27.27 4.91 28.22
C ILE A 624 -28.41 5.58 29.01
N TYR A 625 -28.20 6.81 29.49
CA TYR A 625 -29.25 7.54 30.21
C TYR A 625 -30.49 7.77 29.35
N LYS A 626 -30.34 8.10 28.06
CA LYS A 626 -31.48 8.22 27.13
C LYS A 626 -32.22 6.89 26.99
N ILE A 627 -31.53 5.77 26.83
CA ILE A 627 -32.15 4.43 26.75
C ILE A 627 -32.92 4.11 28.03
N LEU A 628 -32.33 4.37 29.20
CA LEU A 628 -33.00 4.16 30.50
C LEU A 628 -34.27 5.01 30.62
N SER A 629 -34.23 6.26 30.15
CA SER A 629 -35.42 7.13 30.13
C SER A 629 -36.54 6.62 29.21
N LEU A 630 -36.19 5.86 28.17
CA LEU A 630 -37.13 5.28 27.21
C LEU A 630 -37.65 3.90 27.65
N ARG A 631 -37.11 3.30 28.72
CA ARG A 631 -37.40 1.92 29.12
C ARG A 631 -38.89 1.62 29.27
N SER A 632 -39.67 2.54 29.83
CA SER A 632 -41.13 2.37 29.97
C SER A 632 -41.87 2.28 28.63
N ARG A 633 -41.30 2.88 27.56
CA ARG A 633 -41.83 2.84 26.19
C ARG A 633 -41.32 1.64 25.39
N LEU A 634 -40.33 0.89 25.91
CA LEU A 634 -39.67 -0.23 25.25
C LEU A 634 -39.82 -1.52 26.08
N PRO A 635 -41.06 -2.05 26.25
CA PRO A 635 -41.34 -3.15 27.18
C PRO A 635 -40.66 -4.48 26.82
N LYS A 636 -40.14 -4.62 25.59
CA LYS A 636 -39.46 -5.82 25.11
C LYS A 636 -37.93 -5.68 25.07
N LEU A 637 -37.38 -4.60 25.64
CA LEU A 637 -35.95 -4.32 25.63
C LEU A 637 -35.10 -5.42 26.29
N SER A 638 -35.48 -5.91 27.48
CA SER A 638 -34.74 -7.02 28.13
C SER A 638 -34.69 -8.28 27.26
N LEU A 639 -35.81 -8.61 26.60
CA LEU A 639 -35.92 -9.78 25.73
C LEU A 639 -35.06 -9.63 24.46
N ALA A 640 -35.05 -8.43 23.87
CA ALA A 640 -34.22 -8.11 22.71
C ALA A 640 -32.72 -8.19 23.06
N ILE A 641 -32.30 -7.62 24.19
CA ILE A 641 -30.91 -7.71 24.69
C ILE A 641 -30.51 -9.17 24.88
N SER A 642 -31.30 -9.95 25.62
CA SER A 642 -30.98 -11.36 25.88
C SER A 642 -30.74 -12.14 24.57
N ASN A 643 -31.66 -12.03 23.60
CA ASN A 643 -31.53 -12.76 22.34
C ASN A 643 -30.42 -12.22 21.44
N PHE A 644 -30.21 -10.90 21.42
CA PHE A 644 -29.08 -10.31 20.70
C PHE A 644 -27.76 -10.87 21.23
N PHE A 645 -27.56 -10.86 22.54
CA PHE A 645 -26.31 -11.35 23.15
C PHE A 645 -26.14 -12.86 23.00
N LYS A 646 -27.21 -13.66 22.94
CA LYS A 646 -27.13 -15.08 22.54
C LYS A 646 -26.62 -15.25 21.12
N GLY A 647 -27.15 -14.47 20.16
CA GLY A 647 -26.69 -14.52 18.77
C GLY A 647 -25.26 -14.01 18.59
N ALA A 648 -24.88 -12.97 19.33
CA ALA A 648 -23.52 -12.46 19.35
C ALA A 648 -22.56 -13.50 19.94
N LEU A 649 -22.90 -14.14 21.07
CA LEU A 649 -22.12 -15.21 21.70
C LEU A 649 -21.85 -16.38 20.75
N GLN A 650 -22.91 -16.93 20.13
CA GLN A 650 -22.76 -18.00 19.13
C GLN A 650 -21.81 -17.63 17.99
N THR A 651 -21.80 -16.33 17.64
CA THR A 651 -20.94 -15.83 16.58
C THR A 651 -19.51 -15.60 17.06
N TRP A 652 -19.29 -15.12 18.29
CA TRP A 652 -17.97 -15.05 18.92
C TRP A 652 -17.33 -16.42 19.09
N GLU A 653 -18.11 -17.45 19.43
CA GLU A 653 -17.66 -18.84 19.49
C GLU A 653 -17.19 -19.32 18.10
N ARG A 654 -18.00 -19.11 17.06
CA ARG A 654 -17.64 -19.51 15.69
C ARG A 654 -16.42 -18.76 15.14
N PHE A 655 -16.37 -17.44 15.28
CA PHE A 655 -15.34 -16.56 14.70
C PHE A 655 -14.12 -16.36 15.60
N GLY A 656 -14.10 -16.91 16.81
CA GLY A 656 -12.94 -16.97 17.68
C GLY A 656 -12.43 -18.39 17.88
N SER A 657 -12.81 -19.34 17.02
CA SER A 657 -12.46 -20.75 17.12
C SER A 657 -10.98 -21.02 16.90
N GLU A 658 -10.24 -20.10 16.29
CA GLU A 658 -8.78 -20.21 16.16
C GLU A 658 -8.04 -20.16 17.50
N PHE A 659 -8.71 -19.67 18.57
CA PHE A 659 -8.18 -19.60 19.93
C PHE A 659 -8.62 -20.78 20.81
N ASP A 660 -9.42 -21.71 20.28
CA ASP A 660 -9.91 -22.83 21.06
C ASP A 660 -8.77 -23.76 21.49
N GLU A 661 -8.96 -24.48 22.60
CA GLU A 661 -7.97 -25.40 23.16
C GLU A 661 -7.53 -26.45 22.13
N GLY A 662 -6.22 -26.67 22.04
CA GLY A 662 -5.64 -27.60 21.06
C GLY A 662 -5.41 -27.01 19.67
N GLY A 663 -5.88 -25.78 19.40
CA GLY A 663 -5.55 -25.03 18.20
C GLY A 663 -4.10 -24.52 18.20
N VAL A 664 -3.56 -24.20 17.01
CA VAL A 664 -2.17 -23.71 16.82
C VAL A 664 -1.85 -22.47 17.67
N ILE A 665 -2.85 -21.61 17.93
CA ILE A 665 -2.69 -20.37 18.71
C ILE A 665 -2.80 -20.60 20.23
N SER A 666 -3.42 -21.70 20.67
CA SER A 666 -3.70 -21.92 22.10
C SER A 666 -2.42 -22.10 22.93
N ASN A 667 -1.45 -22.87 22.41
CA ASN A 667 -0.24 -23.24 23.14
C ASN A 667 1.11 -23.05 22.38
N PRO A 668 1.30 -21.99 21.57
CA PRO A 668 2.61 -21.74 20.96
C PRO A 668 3.63 -21.31 22.02
N THR A 669 4.88 -21.71 21.83
CA THR A 669 6.00 -21.23 22.66
C THR A 669 6.17 -19.71 22.50
N LEU A 670 6.88 -19.06 23.43
CA LEU A 670 7.16 -17.62 23.33
C LEU A 670 7.90 -17.28 22.03
N GLU A 671 8.84 -18.14 21.61
CA GLU A 671 9.57 -18.01 20.35
C GLU A 671 8.65 -18.14 19.14
N GLN A 672 7.73 -19.11 19.16
CA GLN A 672 6.73 -19.29 18.10
C GLN A 672 5.82 -18.07 17.98
N ARG A 673 5.30 -17.54 19.11
CA ARG A 673 4.49 -16.31 19.13
C ARG A 673 5.23 -15.12 18.54
N TRP A 674 6.50 -14.94 18.90
CA TRP A 674 7.33 -13.88 18.35
C TRP A 674 7.59 -14.07 16.85
N SER A 675 7.94 -15.28 16.43
CA SER A 675 8.23 -15.61 15.02
C SER A 675 7.02 -15.36 14.11
N ALA A 676 5.81 -15.64 14.60
CA ALA A 676 4.55 -15.50 13.90
C ALA A 676 3.78 -14.22 14.24
N TRP A 677 4.46 -13.17 14.73
CA TRP A 677 3.78 -11.94 15.12
C TRP A 677 2.92 -11.39 13.98
N LEU A 678 1.68 -11.01 14.31
CA LEU A 678 0.68 -10.42 13.42
C LEU A 678 -0.02 -9.28 14.17
N PRO A 679 -0.44 -8.21 13.48
CA PRO A 679 -1.31 -7.22 14.10
C PRO A 679 -2.68 -7.85 14.38
N SER A 680 -3.34 -7.37 15.43
CA SER A 680 -4.71 -7.76 15.80
C SER A 680 -5.76 -7.42 14.72
N THR A 681 -5.53 -6.36 13.93
CA THR A 681 -6.44 -5.88 12.89
C THR A 681 -5.76 -5.78 11.53
N ASN A 682 -6.58 -5.86 10.49
CA ASN A 682 -6.17 -5.65 9.11
C ASN A 682 -6.26 -4.16 8.67
N ASP A 683 -6.37 -3.23 9.63
CA ASP A 683 -6.62 -1.80 9.35
C ASP A 683 -5.55 -1.20 8.41
N VAL A 684 -4.33 -1.75 8.44
CA VAL A 684 -3.23 -1.30 7.57
C VAL A 684 -3.51 -1.62 6.10
N SER A 685 -3.99 -2.82 5.78
CA SER A 685 -4.31 -3.21 4.40
C SER A 685 -5.58 -2.50 3.93
N GLU A 686 -6.60 -2.38 4.78
CA GLU A 686 -7.80 -1.57 4.48
C GLU A 686 -7.44 -0.11 4.22
N GLY A 687 -6.53 0.46 5.01
CA GLY A 687 -6.00 1.81 4.82
C GLY A 687 -5.23 1.97 3.51
N LEU A 688 -4.49 0.95 3.07
CA LEU A 688 -3.83 0.90 1.77
C LEU A 688 -4.86 0.91 0.62
N LEU A 689 -5.94 0.13 0.73
CA LEU A 689 -7.04 0.11 -0.24
C LEU A 689 -7.81 1.43 -0.26
N GLY A 690 -8.09 2.01 0.91
CA GLY A 690 -8.72 3.33 1.04
C GLY A 690 -7.89 4.44 0.39
N GLN A 691 -6.58 4.44 0.62
CA GLN A 691 -5.66 5.36 -0.04
C GLN A 691 -5.60 5.12 -1.55
N CYS A 692 -5.55 3.86 -2.00
CA CYS A 692 -5.60 3.51 -3.42
C CYS A 692 -6.85 4.10 -4.10
N ARG A 693 -8.02 3.95 -3.48
CA ARG A 693 -9.28 4.54 -3.95
C ARG A 693 -9.20 6.06 -4.08
N GLN A 694 -8.64 6.75 -3.08
CA GLN A 694 -8.46 8.20 -3.12
C GLN A 694 -7.51 8.64 -4.24
N MET A 695 -6.38 7.92 -4.43
CA MET A 695 -5.43 8.21 -5.49
C MET A 695 -6.04 8.03 -6.88
N ILE A 696 -6.81 6.96 -7.11
CA ILE A 696 -7.52 6.73 -8.38
C ILE A 696 -8.59 7.81 -8.63
N ARG A 697 -9.25 8.33 -7.58
CA ARG A 697 -10.20 9.45 -7.75
C ARG A 697 -9.50 10.73 -8.18
N ARG A 698 -8.35 11.06 -7.57
CA ARG A 698 -7.59 12.28 -7.88
C ARG A 698 -6.84 12.20 -9.22
N ALA A 699 -6.32 11.03 -9.57
CA ALA A 699 -5.56 10.79 -10.80
C ALA A 699 -5.98 9.45 -11.43
N PRO A 700 -7.10 9.41 -12.19
CA PRO A 700 -7.64 8.17 -12.74
C PRO A 700 -6.73 7.42 -13.70
N THR A 701 -5.79 8.13 -14.33
CA THR A 701 -4.83 7.58 -15.30
C THR A 701 -3.50 7.16 -14.66
N ILE A 702 -3.35 7.29 -13.34
CA ILE A 702 -2.13 6.85 -12.64
C ILE A 702 -1.91 5.35 -12.82
N THR A 703 -0.68 4.96 -13.12
CA THR A 703 -0.31 3.54 -13.26
C THR A 703 -0.15 2.86 -11.90
N ASP A 704 -0.30 1.53 -11.85
CA ASP A 704 -0.14 0.80 -10.58
C ASP A 704 1.29 0.93 -10.02
N ASN A 705 2.31 0.91 -10.88
CA ASN A 705 3.71 1.15 -10.47
C ASN A 705 3.90 2.56 -9.90
N GLN A 706 3.33 3.60 -10.52
CA GLN A 706 3.40 4.96 -9.98
C GLN A 706 2.68 5.09 -8.64
N ARG A 707 1.50 4.47 -8.51
CA ARG A 707 0.76 4.44 -7.25
C ARG A 707 1.58 3.75 -6.17
N ASN A 708 2.07 2.54 -6.44
CA ASN A 708 2.82 1.74 -5.48
C ASN A 708 4.16 2.40 -5.12
N ALA A 709 4.84 3.08 -6.05
CA ALA A 709 6.03 3.88 -5.75
C ALA A 709 5.77 4.94 -4.66
N ARG A 710 4.66 5.69 -4.79
CA ARG A 710 4.25 6.76 -3.86
C ARG A 710 3.82 6.24 -2.49
N VAL A 711 3.51 4.95 -2.38
CA VAL A 711 3.05 4.32 -1.15
C VAL A 711 4.19 3.55 -0.47
N MET A 712 4.87 2.67 -1.22
CA MET A 712 5.93 1.81 -0.71
C MET A 712 7.14 2.62 -0.25
N TRP A 713 7.62 3.58 -1.05
CA TRP A 713 8.83 4.32 -0.73
C TRP A 713 8.79 5.05 0.63
N PRO A 714 7.73 5.82 0.97
CA PRO A 714 7.63 6.42 2.30
C PRO A 714 7.25 5.41 3.39
N ARG A 715 6.32 4.46 3.14
CA ARG A 715 5.84 3.55 4.19
C ARG A 715 6.85 2.47 4.60
N ASN A 716 7.73 2.08 3.68
CA ASN A 716 8.79 1.11 3.96
C ASN A 716 10.06 1.77 4.52
N ASN A 717 10.02 3.08 4.76
CA ASN A 717 11.20 3.87 5.13
C ASN A 717 12.38 3.69 4.15
N THR A 718 12.05 3.48 2.87
CA THR A 718 13.03 3.16 1.82
C THR A 718 14.06 4.27 1.65
N TYR A 719 13.70 5.52 1.92
CA TYR A 719 14.63 6.64 1.89
C TYR A 719 15.85 6.42 2.80
N GLN A 720 15.63 6.10 4.07
CA GLN A 720 16.71 5.95 5.04
C GLN A 720 17.53 4.69 4.77
N TRP A 721 16.86 3.60 4.39
CA TRP A 721 17.52 2.37 3.98
C TRP A 721 18.41 2.59 2.76
N ALA A 722 17.89 3.26 1.72
CA ALA A 722 18.60 3.53 0.48
C ALA A 722 19.88 4.34 0.74
N LYS A 723 19.77 5.41 1.54
CA LYS A 723 20.90 6.29 1.87
C LYS A 723 22.03 5.59 2.64
N THR A 724 21.69 4.58 3.43
CA THR A 724 22.65 3.85 4.28
C THR A 724 23.22 2.60 3.61
N THR A 725 22.50 2.03 2.64
CA THR A 725 22.82 0.70 2.10
C THR A 725 23.30 0.74 0.64
N LEU A 726 22.79 1.67 -0.18
CA LEU A 726 23.05 1.66 -1.61
C LEU A 726 24.35 2.36 -1.97
N SER A 727 25.10 1.75 -2.89
CA SER A 727 26.26 2.34 -3.53
C SER A 727 25.90 3.07 -4.83
N ASN A 728 26.86 3.82 -5.39
CA ASN A 728 26.70 4.47 -6.70
C ASN A 728 26.39 3.46 -7.83
N SER A 729 26.96 2.25 -7.77
CA SER A 729 26.66 1.19 -8.74
C SER A 729 25.23 0.69 -8.62
N ASP A 730 24.71 0.57 -7.38
CA ASP A 730 23.31 0.19 -7.17
C ASP A 730 22.36 1.26 -7.70
N GLU A 731 22.66 2.54 -7.47
CA GLU A 731 21.87 3.65 -8.00
C GLU A 731 21.87 3.69 -9.54
N GLN A 732 22.98 3.33 -10.19
CA GLN A 732 23.03 3.19 -11.64
C GLN A 732 22.14 2.04 -12.14
N PHE A 733 22.20 0.88 -11.47
CA PHE A 733 21.30 -0.25 -11.76
C PHE A 733 19.83 0.15 -11.60
N ILE A 734 19.48 0.78 -10.48
CA ILE A 734 18.11 1.24 -10.17
C ILE A 734 17.58 2.17 -11.26
N ARG A 735 18.40 3.11 -11.73
CA ARG A 735 18.03 4.03 -12.82
C ARG A 735 17.76 3.29 -14.13
N ASN A 736 18.53 2.24 -14.44
CA ASN A 736 18.30 1.43 -15.64
C ASN A 736 17.03 0.59 -15.50
N GLU A 737 16.84 -0.08 -14.36
CA GLU A 737 15.66 -0.90 -14.10
C GLU A 737 14.36 -0.06 -14.14
N ALA A 738 14.38 1.13 -13.55
CA ALA A 738 13.25 2.06 -13.60
C ALA A 738 12.88 2.47 -15.03
N ARG A 739 13.88 2.61 -15.92
CA ARG A 739 13.64 2.90 -17.35
C ARG A 739 13.01 1.70 -18.06
N THR A 740 13.46 0.48 -17.75
CA THR A 740 12.84 -0.76 -18.28
C THR A 740 11.37 -0.85 -17.86
N ILE A 741 11.06 -0.50 -16.61
CA ILE A 741 9.67 -0.45 -16.12
C ILE A 741 8.84 0.61 -16.87
N ASP A 742 9.41 1.81 -17.05
CA ASP A 742 8.78 2.93 -17.78
C ASP A 742 8.44 2.55 -19.24
N SER A 743 9.35 1.85 -19.93
CA SER A 743 9.16 1.43 -21.33
C SER A 743 8.41 0.10 -21.50
N GLY A 744 8.29 -0.72 -20.46
CA GLY A 744 7.83 -2.12 -20.55
C GLY A 744 6.33 -2.32 -20.79
N GLY A 745 5.52 -1.25 -20.81
CA GLY A 745 4.10 -1.35 -21.15
C GLY A 745 3.25 -2.18 -20.18
N TYR A 746 3.74 -2.49 -18.97
CA TYR A 746 3.11 -3.39 -17.99
C TYR A 746 1.61 -3.16 -17.75
N ASN A 747 1.16 -1.90 -17.68
CA ASN A 747 -0.26 -1.62 -17.46
C ASN A 747 -1.14 -1.95 -18.68
N LYS A 748 -0.57 -1.92 -19.89
CA LYS A 748 -1.27 -2.34 -21.10
C LYS A 748 -1.49 -3.85 -21.06
N ILE A 749 -0.43 -4.61 -20.78
CA ILE A 749 -0.48 -6.07 -20.63
C ILE A 749 -1.52 -6.47 -19.56
N LEU A 750 -1.47 -5.85 -18.39
CA LEU A 750 -2.42 -6.12 -17.31
C LEU A 750 -3.88 -5.81 -17.70
N ARG A 751 -4.13 -4.74 -18.48
CA ARG A 751 -5.48 -4.44 -18.99
C ARG A 751 -5.96 -5.50 -19.99
N GLU A 752 -5.07 -5.98 -20.85
CA GLU A 752 -5.37 -7.06 -21.80
C GLU A 752 -5.72 -8.35 -21.04
N GLU A 753 -4.94 -8.73 -20.03
CA GLU A 753 -5.22 -9.90 -19.18
C GLU A 753 -6.58 -9.81 -18.47
N ILE A 754 -6.89 -8.65 -17.87
CA ILE A 754 -8.18 -8.42 -17.21
C ILE A 754 -9.35 -8.51 -18.21
N ASN A 755 -9.18 -7.94 -19.42
CA ASN A 755 -10.20 -8.01 -20.46
C ASN A 755 -10.41 -9.45 -20.95
N SER A 756 -9.34 -10.20 -21.24
CA SER A 756 -9.44 -11.59 -21.65
C SER A 756 -10.17 -12.45 -20.60
N ALA A 757 -9.87 -12.23 -19.32
CA ALA A 757 -10.56 -12.95 -18.25
C ALA A 757 -12.03 -12.54 -18.10
N LEU A 758 -12.38 -11.28 -18.36
CA LEU A 758 -13.77 -10.81 -18.42
C LEU A 758 -14.54 -11.49 -19.55
N GLU A 759 -13.93 -11.59 -20.73
CA GLU A 759 -14.51 -12.29 -21.89
C GLU A 759 -14.75 -13.77 -21.59
N GLU A 760 -13.79 -14.46 -20.98
CA GLU A 760 -13.96 -15.86 -20.60
C GLU A 760 -15.07 -16.05 -19.55
N ARG A 761 -15.17 -15.15 -18.58
CA ARG A 761 -16.27 -15.16 -17.61
C ARG A 761 -17.62 -14.92 -18.27
N ALA A 762 -17.70 -14.00 -19.24
CA ALA A 762 -18.91 -13.73 -19.99
C ALA A 762 -19.34 -14.97 -20.81
N LYS A 763 -18.40 -15.63 -21.49
CA LYS A 763 -18.66 -16.89 -22.22
C LYS A 763 -19.15 -17.99 -21.28
N ALA A 764 -18.50 -18.16 -20.13
CA ALA A 764 -18.89 -19.15 -19.13
C ALA A 764 -20.30 -18.89 -18.58
N ASN A 765 -20.62 -17.63 -18.28
CA ASN A 765 -21.95 -17.24 -17.79
C ASN A 765 -23.04 -17.44 -18.86
N ARG A 766 -22.79 -17.08 -20.12
CA ARG A 766 -23.71 -17.37 -21.23
C ARG A 766 -23.96 -18.88 -21.37
N ARG A 767 -22.92 -19.72 -21.27
CA ARG A 767 -23.06 -21.19 -21.27
C ARG A 767 -23.89 -21.69 -20.08
N ARG A 768 -23.69 -21.14 -18.87
CA ARG A 768 -24.48 -21.48 -17.68
C ARG A 768 -25.94 -21.07 -17.82
N GLN A 769 -26.19 -19.87 -18.34
CA GLN A 769 -27.55 -19.37 -18.59
C GLN A 769 -28.27 -20.21 -19.64
N ALA A 770 -27.60 -20.55 -20.76
CA ALA A 770 -28.15 -21.45 -21.77
C ALA A 770 -28.53 -22.81 -21.18
N LYS A 771 -27.63 -23.44 -20.40
CA LYS A 771 -27.91 -24.70 -19.69
C LYS A 771 -29.05 -24.55 -18.68
N ALA A 772 -29.14 -23.43 -17.97
CA ALA A 772 -30.22 -23.18 -17.01
C ALA A 772 -31.58 -22.99 -17.71
N THR A 773 -31.62 -22.26 -18.82
CA THR A 773 -32.81 -22.08 -19.66
C THR A 773 -33.24 -23.40 -20.28
N GLU A 774 -32.29 -24.20 -20.79
CA GLU A 774 -32.55 -25.54 -21.31
C GLU A 774 -33.10 -26.46 -20.21
N ARG A 775 -32.51 -26.46 -19.01
CA ARG A 775 -33.03 -27.22 -17.85
C ARG A 775 -34.45 -26.78 -17.48
N LYS A 776 -34.72 -25.46 -17.45
CA LYS A 776 -36.07 -24.93 -17.18
C LYS A 776 -37.06 -25.34 -18.27
N SER A 777 -36.68 -25.26 -19.54
CA SER A 777 -37.52 -25.67 -20.68
C SER A 777 -37.81 -27.17 -20.65
N ASN A 778 -36.78 -28.00 -20.43
CA ASN A 778 -36.94 -29.44 -20.28
C ASN A 778 -37.79 -29.81 -19.06
N HIS A 779 -37.62 -29.11 -17.93
CA HIS A 779 -38.45 -29.30 -16.75
C HIS A 779 -39.92 -28.92 -17.01
N LYS A 780 -40.17 -27.78 -17.66
CA LYS A 780 -41.52 -27.35 -18.06
C LYS A 780 -42.16 -28.34 -19.05
N ARG A 781 -41.40 -28.82 -20.04
CA ARG A 781 -41.87 -29.86 -20.98
C ARG A 781 -42.19 -31.18 -20.27
N LYS A 782 -41.34 -31.59 -19.31
CA LYS A 782 -41.59 -32.78 -18.49
C LYS A 782 -42.87 -32.62 -17.65
N LEU A 783 -43.04 -31.49 -16.97
CA LEU A 783 -44.23 -31.19 -16.17
C LEU A 783 -45.49 -31.07 -17.02
N ALA A 784 -45.42 -30.56 -18.25
CA ALA A 784 -46.56 -30.53 -19.16
C ALA A 784 -47.10 -31.93 -19.50
N MET A 785 -46.25 -32.96 -19.50
CA MET A 785 -46.64 -34.36 -19.73
C MET A 785 -47.16 -35.07 -18.48
N VAL A 786 -46.98 -34.48 -17.29
CA VAL A 786 -47.49 -35.02 -16.02
C VAL A 786 -48.95 -34.63 -15.89
N LYS A 787 -49.84 -35.62 -15.97
CA LYS A 787 -51.26 -35.45 -15.64
C LYS A 787 -51.43 -35.45 -14.12
N LEU A 788 -52.04 -34.41 -13.58
CA LEU A 788 -52.37 -34.33 -12.16
C LEU A 788 -53.48 -35.34 -11.83
N MET A 789 -53.33 -36.08 -10.73
CA MET A 789 -54.34 -37.05 -10.29
C MET A 789 -55.32 -36.40 -9.31
N ASP A 790 -56.37 -35.76 -9.85
CA ASP A 790 -57.30 -34.92 -9.07
C ASP A 790 -58.15 -35.69 -8.03
N ASP A 791 -58.43 -36.98 -8.26
CA ASP A 791 -59.25 -37.86 -7.41
C ASP A 791 -58.47 -39.11 -6.95
N THR A 792 -57.26 -38.89 -6.45
CA THR A 792 -56.40 -39.97 -5.94
C THR A 792 -56.64 -40.22 -4.45
N THR A 793 -56.50 -41.48 -4.02
CA THR A 793 -56.57 -41.85 -2.60
C THR A 793 -55.18 -42.12 -2.06
N TYR A 794 -55.06 -42.13 -0.73
CA TYR A 794 -53.83 -42.53 -0.04
C TYR A 794 -53.29 -43.88 -0.55
N ASN A 795 -54.16 -44.87 -0.75
CA ASN A 795 -53.77 -46.20 -1.25
C ASN A 795 -53.19 -46.11 -2.66
N THR A 796 -53.77 -45.30 -3.55
CA THR A 796 -53.26 -45.09 -4.92
C THR A 796 -51.88 -44.41 -4.92
N LEU A 797 -51.69 -43.37 -4.10
CA LEU A 797 -50.41 -42.67 -3.98
C LEU A 797 -49.33 -43.52 -3.29
N SER A 798 -49.72 -44.43 -2.38
CA SER A 798 -48.78 -45.33 -1.69
C SER A 798 -48.08 -46.31 -2.63
N LEU A 799 -48.71 -46.66 -3.76
CA LEU A 799 -48.18 -47.54 -4.80
C LEU A 799 -47.26 -46.83 -5.79
N MET A 800 -47.25 -45.49 -5.82
CA MET A 800 -46.40 -44.72 -6.73
C MET A 800 -44.94 -44.73 -6.31
N LYS A 801 -44.02 -44.54 -7.27
CA LYS A 801 -42.60 -44.32 -6.93
C LYS A 801 -42.43 -42.91 -6.39
N VAL A 802 -41.42 -42.70 -5.54
CA VAL A 802 -41.10 -41.38 -4.96
C VAL A 802 -40.92 -40.31 -6.04
N LYS A 803 -40.34 -40.69 -7.19
CA LYS A 803 -40.17 -39.80 -8.34
C LYS A 803 -41.50 -39.33 -8.94
N ASP A 804 -42.51 -40.19 -8.97
CA ASP A 804 -43.82 -39.83 -9.52
C ASP A 804 -44.59 -38.94 -8.54
N LEU A 805 -44.44 -39.17 -7.23
CA LEU A 805 -44.95 -38.29 -6.18
C LEU A 805 -44.30 -36.90 -6.24
N ASP A 806 -42.98 -36.84 -6.48
CA ASP A 806 -42.26 -35.58 -6.70
C ASP A 806 -42.78 -34.80 -7.90
N ASP A 807 -43.07 -35.51 -9.00
CA ASP A 807 -43.63 -34.91 -10.21
C ASP A 807 -45.08 -34.40 -9.97
N GLN A 808 -45.89 -35.07 -9.13
CA GLN A 808 -47.22 -34.57 -8.71
C GLN A 808 -47.13 -33.33 -7.83
N ILE A 809 -46.17 -33.28 -6.89
CA ILE A 809 -45.91 -32.10 -6.05
C ILE A 809 -45.50 -30.90 -6.90
N ASP A 810 -44.55 -31.09 -7.83
CA ASP A 810 -44.11 -30.03 -8.73
C ASP A 810 -45.26 -29.57 -9.64
N LYS A 811 -46.15 -30.48 -10.08
CA LYS A 811 -47.32 -30.16 -10.88
C LYS A 811 -48.37 -29.35 -10.12
N LEU A 812 -48.65 -29.69 -8.85
CA LEU A 812 -49.54 -28.91 -7.98
C LEU A 812 -49.05 -27.47 -7.80
N ARG A 813 -47.73 -27.30 -7.66
CA ARG A 813 -47.10 -25.97 -7.54
C ARG A 813 -47.15 -25.19 -8.85
N GLU A 814 -46.97 -25.85 -10.00
CA GLU A 814 -47.14 -25.22 -11.33
C GLU A 814 -48.59 -24.74 -11.54
N CYS A 815 -49.58 -25.49 -11.04
CA CYS A 815 -51.00 -25.13 -11.12
C CYS A 815 -51.41 -23.98 -10.17
N GLY A 816 -50.48 -23.36 -9.44
CA GLY A 816 -50.73 -22.12 -8.69
C GLY A 816 -50.95 -22.28 -7.18
N ASP A 817 -50.86 -23.48 -6.61
CA ASP A 817 -50.94 -23.63 -5.14
C ASP A 817 -49.58 -23.26 -4.48
N SER A 818 -49.50 -22.03 -3.96
CA SER A 818 -48.31 -21.50 -3.27
C SER A 818 -48.06 -22.10 -1.89
N GLN A 819 -49.03 -22.84 -1.31
CA GLN A 819 -48.89 -23.48 0.00
C GLN A 819 -48.29 -24.88 -0.08
N VAL A 820 -48.24 -25.49 -1.27
CA VAL A 820 -47.56 -26.79 -1.46
C VAL A 820 -46.05 -26.61 -1.30
N ARG A 821 -45.50 -27.31 -0.30
CA ARG A 821 -44.07 -27.29 0.00
C ARG A 821 -43.26 -27.89 -1.16
N ALA A 822 -42.06 -27.36 -1.39
CA ALA A 822 -41.16 -27.92 -2.40
C ALA A 822 -40.77 -29.36 -2.05
N LYS A 823 -40.68 -30.24 -3.05
CA LYS A 823 -40.32 -31.65 -2.87
C LYS A 823 -39.03 -31.90 -2.07
N THR A 824 -38.08 -30.97 -2.13
CA THR A 824 -36.81 -31.01 -1.39
C THR A 824 -36.97 -30.78 0.12
N ARG A 825 -38.09 -30.20 0.56
CA ARG A 825 -38.42 -29.97 1.98
C ARG A 825 -39.25 -31.09 2.59
N ILE A 826 -39.55 -32.14 1.81
CA ILE A 826 -40.42 -33.24 2.22
C ILE A 826 -39.59 -34.53 2.17
N GLY A 827 -39.13 -34.96 3.34
CA GLY A 827 -38.05 -35.94 3.45
C GLY A 827 -38.44 -37.40 3.21
N ASN A 828 -39.68 -37.80 3.50
CA ASN A 828 -40.12 -39.18 3.39
C ASN A 828 -41.33 -39.35 2.46
N LYS A 829 -41.55 -40.59 1.99
CA LYS A 829 -42.63 -40.91 1.04
C LYS A 829 -44.01 -40.57 1.61
N GLN A 830 -44.20 -40.82 2.90
CA GLN A 830 -45.45 -40.57 3.61
C GLN A 830 -45.84 -39.09 3.60
N ALA A 831 -44.92 -38.21 3.99
CA ALA A 831 -45.15 -36.77 4.03
C ALA A 831 -45.38 -36.19 2.62
N LYS A 832 -44.82 -36.80 1.57
CA LYS A 832 -45.11 -36.41 0.18
C LYS A 832 -46.56 -36.72 -0.19
N ILE A 833 -47.07 -37.89 0.22
CA ILE A 833 -48.47 -38.29 0.00
C ILE A 833 -49.42 -37.34 0.75
N GLU A 834 -49.14 -37.05 2.02
CA GLU A 834 -49.93 -36.13 2.83
C GLU A 834 -49.96 -34.71 2.25
N GLU A 835 -48.82 -34.21 1.75
CA GLU A 835 -48.74 -32.91 1.09
C GLU A 835 -49.57 -32.85 -0.20
N ILE A 836 -49.51 -33.91 -1.02
CA ILE A 836 -50.30 -34.00 -2.26
C ILE A 836 -51.80 -33.98 -1.94
N LEU A 837 -52.24 -34.80 -0.98
CA LEU A 837 -53.65 -34.85 -0.58
C LEU A 837 -54.13 -33.50 -0.01
N ALA A 838 -53.33 -32.86 0.84
CA ALA A 838 -53.65 -31.54 1.38
C ALA A 838 -53.72 -30.46 0.27
N GLY A 839 -52.83 -30.52 -0.73
CA GLY A 839 -52.86 -29.63 -1.89
C GLY A 839 -54.07 -29.85 -2.80
N LEU A 840 -54.45 -31.10 -3.04
CA LEU A 840 -55.66 -31.44 -3.81
C LEU A 840 -56.94 -30.98 -3.10
N GLU A 841 -57.02 -31.16 -1.78
CA GLU A 841 -58.18 -30.70 -0.98
C GLU A 841 -58.32 -29.17 -1.05
N ARG A 842 -57.22 -28.43 -0.88
CA ARG A 842 -57.20 -26.97 -1.05
C ARG A 842 -57.65 -26.55 -2.45
N ARG A 843 -57.19 -27.26 -3.48
CA ARG A 843 -57.58 -26.98 -4.86
C ARG A 843 -59.07 -27.22 -5.10
N LYS A 844 -59.65 -28.27 -4.52
CA LYS A 844 -61.10 -28.52 -4.56
C LYS A 844 -61.88 -27.37 -3.91
N HIS A 845 -61.41 -26.86 -2.77
CA HIS A 845 -62.00 -25.68 -2.14
C HIS A 845 -61.88 -24.39 -2.99
N MET A 846 -60.77 -24.19 -3.70
CA MET A 846 -60.60 -23.03 -4.60
C MET A 846 -61.45 -23.12 -5.88
N ALA A 847 -61.61 -24.31 -6.45
CA ALA A 847 -62.44 -24.53 -7.64
C ALA A 847 -63.93 -24.30 -7.36
N VAL A 848 -64.41 -24.66 -6.15
CA VAL A 848 -65.78 -24.41 -5.71
C VAL A 848 -66.08 -22.92 -5.51
N ASN A 849 -65.09 -22.11 -5.12
CA ASN A 849 -65.25 -20.65 -4.98
C ASN A 849 -65.24 -19.89 -6.31
N ASN A 850 -64.53 -20.37 -7.34
CA ASN A 850 -64.50 -19.71 -8.67
C ASN A 850 -65.77 -19.94 -9.50
N ASN A 851 -66.46 -21.08 -9.33
CA ASN A 851 -67.76 -21.33 -9.98
C ASN A 851 -68.87 -20.38 -9.47
N GLY A 852 -68.63 -19.62 -8.40
CA GLY A 852 -69.51 -18.54 -7.92
C GLY A 852 -69.30 -17.17 -8.58
N LEU A 853 -68.23 -16.98 -9.36
CA LEU A 853 -67.85 -15.69 -9.96
C LEU A 853 -68.04 -15.61 -11.49
N GLU A 854 -68.37 -16.71 -12.17
CA GLU A 854 -68.64 -16.71 -13.62
C GLU A 854 -70.04 -16.16 -14.03
N LYS A 855 -70.85 -15.66 -13.08
CA LYS A 855 -72.14 -15.00 -13.38
C LYS A 855 -72.14 -13.48 -13.32
N ALA A 856 -70.98 -12.83 -13.18
CA ALA A 856 -70.91 -11.37 -13.16
C ALA A 856 -69.65 -10.86 -13.87
N ASN A 857 -69.55 -11.05 -15.18
CA ASN A 857 -68.67 -10.26 -16.06
C ASN A 857 -69.13 -10.40 -17.51
N GLN A 858 -70.09 -9.56 -17.92
CA GLN A 858 -70.19 -9.18 -19.32
C GLN A 858 -69.09 -8.12 -19.59
N PRO A 859 -68.30 -8.24 -20.67
CA PRO A 859 -67.29 -7.24 -20.99
C PRO A 859 -67.96 -5.99 -21.57
N ILE A 860 -67.81 -4.87 -20.88
CA ILE A 860 -68.03 -3.54 -21.47
C ILE A 860 -66.83 -3.27 -22.38
N LEU A 861 -67.10 -3.27 -23.68
CA LEU A 861 -66.21 -2.79 -24.72
C LEU A 861 -66.05 -1.27 -24.57
N PHE A 862 -64.82 -0.77 -24.43
CA PHE A 862 -64.51 0.62 -24.78
C PHE A 862 -63.22 0.66 -25.57
N ASP A 863 -63.38 1.07 -26.82
CA ASP A 863 -62.35 1.34 -27.82
C ASP A 863 -61.46 2.52 -27.42
N GLY A 864 -60.19 2.44 -27.85
CA GLY A 864 -59.41 3.58 -28.32
C GLY A 864 -58.71 4.44 -27.26
N ILE A 865 -57.37 4.31 -27.19
CA ILE A 865 -56.41 5.37 -27.57
C ILE A 865 -55.01 4.74 -27.65
N ASP A 866 -54.30 5.19 -28.69
CA ASP A 866 -53.10 4.63 -29.30
C ASP A 866 -51.89 4.40 -28.40
N ALA A 867 -51.24 3.27 -28.70
CA ALA A 867 -49.89 2.95 -28.30
C ALA A 867 -48.90 3.66 -29.24
N GLN A 868 -48.38 4.81 -28.81
CA GLN A 868 -47.09 5.38 -29.22
C GLN A 868 -46.75 6.51 -28.25
N ASP A 869 -45.48 6.60 -27.86
CA ASP A 869 -44.90 7.57 -26.90
C ASP A 869 -44.93 7.17 -25.40
N VAL A 870 -44.22 6.09 -25.08
CA VAL A 870 -43.50 6.02 -23.79
C VAL A 870 -42.04 5.72 -24.07
N GLU A 871 -41.24 6.79 -23.97
CA GLU A 871 -39.79 6.81 -24.03
C GLU A 871 -39.23 5.84 -22.97
N GLU A 872 -38.59 4.75 -23.41
CA GLU A 872 -37.90 3.80 -22.54
C GLU A 872 -36.75 4.50 -21.79
N CYS A 873 -36.95 4.73 -20.49
CA CYS A 873 -35.88 5.16 -19.59
C CYS A 873 -35.12 3.92 -19.07
N PRO A 874 -33.77 3.94 -18.97
CA PRO A 874 -32.98 2.73 -18.75
C PRO A 874 -33.18 2.12 -17.36
N GLU A 875 -33.27 0.79 -17.33
CA GLU A 875 -33.34 -0.04 -16.14
C GLU A 875 -32.15 0.20 -15.20
N ASP A 876 -32.39 0.88 -14.07
CA ASP A 876 -31.53 0.85 -12.89
C ASP A 876 -31.61 -0.55 -12.25
N VAL A 877 -30.76 -1.46 -12.74
CA VAL A 877 -30.59 -2.80 -12.16
C VAL A 877 -29.83 -2.68 -10.84
N GLU A 878 -30.57 -2.45 -9.75
CA GLU A 878 -30.12 -2.79 -8.40
C GLU A 878 -29.99 -4.31 -8.29
N LEU A 879 -28.77 -4.82 -8.48
CA LEU A 879 -28.37 -6.20 -8.20
C LEU A 879 -28.49 -6.51 -6.70
N SER A 880 -29.72 -6.79 -6.25
CA SER A 880 -29.97 -7.48 -5.00
C SER A 880 -29.71 -8.98 -5.21
N PHE A 881 -28.53 -9.44 -4.79
CA PHE A 881 -28.24 -10.87 -4.72
C PHE A 881 -28.94 -11.45 -3.49
N ASN A 882 -30.15 -11.97 -3.69
CA ASN A 882 -30.76 -12.92 -2.76
C ASN A 882 -30.10 -14.28 -2.92
N GLY A 883 -29.45 -14.76 -1.85
CA GLY A 883 -29.04 -16.15 -1.72
C GLY A 883 -27.54 -16.38 -1.91
N GLU A 884 -26.73 -15.89 -0.98
CA GLU A 884 -25.54 -16.65 -0.62
C GLU A 884 -25.95 -17.77 0.34
N VAL A 885 -25.55 -18.96 -0.08
CA VAL A 885 -25.75 -20.25 0.55
C VAL A 885 -25.18 -20.20 1.97
N LEU A 886 -26.00 -20.64 2.93
CA LEU A 886 -25.58 -21.07 4.25
C LEU A 886 -24.41 -22.05 4.10
N LEU A 887 -23.22 -21.66 4.57
CA LEU A 887 -22.21 -22.60 5.04
C LEU A 887 -22.29 -22.68 6.57
#